data_AF-A0A0D3BS89-F1
#
_entry.id   AF-A0A0D3BS89-F1
#
_cell.length_a   1.000
_cell.length_b   1.000
_cell.length_c   1.000
_cell.angle_alpha   90.00
_cell.angle_beta   90.00
_cell.angle_gamma   90.00
#
_symmetry.space_group_name_H-M   'P 1'
#
loop_
_entity.id
_entity.type
_entity.pdbx_description
1 polymer ?
#
loop_
_entity_poly.entity_id
_entity_poly.type
_entity_poly.pdbx_seq_one_letter_code
_entity_poly.pdbx_strand_id
1 'polypeptide(L)'
;KIVDAYTQAEVFLHEGDYVKVLEITEATISVHGANPSCYRHHLLQGDSMMDSKLCTCLKPNCTWHILETHVQKFQPRSSSRPRRLDECFASMIRCGNWEPVDTAEAINLIKDKFERKEKLVYVNGWSCDWPIATDETRKDMLRQFGHVLKDYSENDIMPRSVWDWLMVYAEENVKLPEVPGDYLEKCKFFKSPQCLCFLEEKNIEYLLEYVRELSTDLRTGLVSKVVDGLWVKSLVKERIDIQRVGFNLLLDERLLFEGEHRDYDDVGTVKTFKSSGIYDHVIPKGDEIVSWLLDCPPIDAEFVSQVAEGTQNLEIWLAALRIVRSTARKEESYYTKRDKLLTYDKMLGEAEALCDKDDKWRNAYQRSRYALVLRRKCEKRCFVSVVKDILEGAATPRFGELDDKEFTDGTSELFTTVQNDAVRRNLWKLRNSLNNKVISIDAKILLNEWTYKKLHEFARLSVIENRLVVIPFVKLYLQDKLRSMLKTHKRKITTESDHIKALEITEKTISDHGLKKSCSPHHQLQGDIFFSLARKADTTDIKCVYLFASVDAYSMSSLLCPDSVSSFYGCARSLIELGDQLGINSFYKKAESKARHGLSVKMLKPQESSDQFIEDDLKAELEDLINLAIWKMNISEAMLVKINVANQMQGQCKVDTYVIDRLKDLWGKLDEKTKREFLVVDRTSLIDYLHDNMYDKKMIEHISKCLRVDDELGWRWWKCRICPQVNYCFTDCKWHILDKHVHEFLPRNCSRPKRVDNFLADMICCGNWEPVDTSRAVDLIKARIKGREEFIYVNGWCNDWPVAKDEERKEILRQFAEVLKSSCSNDTLPCSLWDWLIDYTEENVNLPQVHGFYLDSWSFFKNPQCICFLDLKSLKYILEYVKQFTTDVRTGLVLAVVDRLGAKSLVNERIDLERGGFNLLLDERLLYEGEHGFDDSGTVRTFKSTEIYEHVIPKGDEIVSWVLNCPAIDINFVSQVAEGVHNLEIWLAVLRIVRSTARKEVSYYSKRDKLQTYAKMLGEAEALCDKEDKWRNVYQRRRYALTFRSVCERRVTQDNATKCCFLNVVRDVLQEAESPRFEVLQDKEFMECISELSTTVQNDVIRRSMCRLRKWLNEKLVLIDSKILLNEWTYKRLLEFAKLSAIDNRLVVLPLVKMFLQNKLKSTIETHKRKITTADAGASAKRRSTQT
;
A
#
# COMPACT_ATOMS: atom_id res chain seq x y z
N LYS A 1 11.31 -47.47 32.13
CA LYS A 1 10.89 -46.07 32.43
C LYS A 1 11.52 -45.05 31.49
N ILE A 2 12.83 -44.72 31.56
CA ILE A 2 13.46 -43.83 30.55
C ILE A 2 13.36 -44.43 29.15
N VAL A 3 13.64 -45.74 29.01
CA VAL A 3 13.53 -46.45 27.74
C VAL A 3 12.09 -46.49 27.23
N ASP A 4 11.10 -46.78 28.08
CA ASP A 4 9.68 -46.77 27.68
C ASP A 4 9.19 -45.38 27.24
N ALA A 5 9.62 -44.32 27.93
CA ALA A 5 9.29 -42.94 27.55
C ALA A 5 9.98 -42.54 26.23
N TYR A 6 11.20 -43.03 25.99
CA TYR A 6 11.87 -42.87 24.70
C TYR A 6 11.12 -43.59 23.59
N THR A 7 10.70 -44.84 23.79
CA THR A 7 9.91 -45.59 22.81
C THR A 7 8.55 -44.93 22.54
N GLN A 8 7.87 -44.41 23.57
CA GLN A 8 6.62 -43.65 23.38
C GLN A 8 6.83 -42.33 22.63
N ALA A 9 7.90 -41.60 22.94
CA ALA A 9 8.25 -40.37 22.22
C ALA A 9 8.64 -40.66 20.76
N GLU A 10 9.32 -41.78 20.47
CA GLU A 10 9.68 -42.17 19.11
C GLU A 10 8.46 -42.48 18.23
N VAL A 11 7.41 -43.09 18.81
CA VAL A 11 6.13 -43.32 18.13
C VAL A 11 5.47 -41.98 17.73
N PHE A 12 5.32 -41.04 18.67
CA PHE A 12 4.71 -39.73 18.36
C PHE A 12 5.59 -38.87 17.43
N LEU A 13 6.91 -39.06 17.45
CA LEU A 13 7.84 -38.41 16.52
C LEU A 13 7.62 -38.87 15.08
N HIS A 14 7.36 -40.17 14.88
CA HIS A 14 7.01 -40.72 13.57
C HIS A 14 5.62 -40.32 13.09
N GLU A 15 4.68 -40.08 14.00
CA GLU A 15 3.33 -39.57 13.72
C GLU A 15 3.31 -38.05 13.45
N GLY A 16 4.42 -37.34 13.67
CA GLY A 16 4.53 -35.89 13.48
C GLY A 16 3.98 -35.04 14.62
N ASP A 17 3.64 -35.65 15.77
CA ASP A 17 3.12 -34.95 16.96
C ASP A 17 4.29 -34.52 17.87
N TYR A 18 5.02 -33.50 17.41
CA TYR A 18 6.22 -32.99 18.07
C TYR A 18 5.96 -32.43 19.47
N VAL A 19 4.75 -31.97 19.75
CA VAL A 19 4.33 -31.45 21.06
C VAL A 19 4.36 -32.57 22.09
N LYS A 20 3.75 -33.70 21.78
CA LYS A 20 3.68 -34.86 22.69
C LYS A 20 5.03 -35.51 22.92
N VAL A 21 5.90 -35.52 21.91
CA VAL A 21 7.31 -35.89 22.03
C VAL A 21 8.01 -35.01 23.07
N LEU A 22 7.81 -33.69 22.99
CA LEU A 22 8.40 -32.73 23.90
C LEU A 22 7.86 -32.88 25.34
N GLU A 23 6.56 -33.14 25.52
CA GLU A 23 5.95 -33.39 26.84
C GLU A 23 6.51 -34.65 27.51
N ILE A 24 6.56 -35.78 26.79
CA ILE A 24 7.08 -37.05 27.30
C ILE A 24 8.56 -36.94 27.68
N THR A 25 9.35 -36.25 26.85
CA THR A 25 10.78 -36.03 27.13
C THR A 25 10.98 -35.13 28.35
N GLU A 26 10.20 -34.06 28.50
CA GLU A 26 10.31 -33.16 29.66
C GLU A 26 9.84 -33.79 30.97
N ALA A 27 8.74 -34.55 30.96
CA ALA A 27 8.29 -35.32 32.11
C ALA A 27 9.38 -36.30 32.58
N THR A 28 10.06 -36.96 31.63
CA THR A 28 11.14 -37.91 31.91
C THR A 28 12.39 -37.23 32.48
N ILE A 29 12.79 -36.09 31.93
CA ILE A 29 13.91 -35.26 32.40
C ILE A 29 13.67 -34.72 33.81
N SER A 30 12.44 -34.29 34.10
CA SER A 30 12.04 -33.81 35.43
C SER A 30 12.11 -34.92 36.50
N VAL A 31 11.73 -36.15 36.14
CA VAL A 31 11.70 -37.31 37.05
C VAL A 31 13.10 -37.87 37.37
N HIS A 32 14.05 -37.80 36.45
CA HIS A 32 15.36 -38.49 36.60
C HIS A 32 16.55 -37.53 36.86
N GLY A 33 16.30 -36.22 36.93
CA GLY A 33 17.33 -35.18 37.07
C GLY A 33 17.72 -34.78 38.51
N ALA A 34 17.17 -35.37 39.57
CA ALA A 34 17.52 -35.02 40.97
C ALA A 34 17.23 -36.12 42.01
N ASN A 35 18.03 -36.12 43.08
CA ASN A 35 18.08 -37.00 44.27
C ASN A 35 16.72 -37.63 44.75
N PRO A 36 16.63 -38.94 45.08
CA PRO A 36 15.35 -39.65 45.33
C PRO A 36 14.57 -39.30 46.61
N SER A 37 15.08 -38.43 47.49
CA SER A 37 14.57 -38.31 48.87
C SER A 37 13.27 -37.47 49.03
N CYS A 38 12.81 -36.75 48.01
CA CYS A 38 11.61 -35.90 48.12
C CYS A 38 10.32 -36.50 47.58
N TYR A 39 10.34 -37.71 47.01
CA TYR A 39 9.16 -38.29 46.33
C TYR A 39 8.42 -39.39 47.11
N ARG A 40 8.62 -39.49 48.43
CA ARG A 40 7.90 -40.47 49.26
C ARG A 40 6.54 -39.99 49.78
N HIS A 41 6.11 -38.77 49.45
CA HIS A 41 4.83 -38.22 49.95
C HIS A 41 3.74 -38.00 48.88
N HIS A 42 4.07 -38.00 47.58
CA HIS A 42 3.09 -37.77 46.51
C HIS A 42 2.66 -39.02 45.73
N LEU A 43 3.07 -40.22 46.16
CA LEU A 43 2.79 -41.49 45.47
C LEU A 43 1.80 -42.41 46.22
N LEU A 44 1.13 -41.92 47.28
CA LEU A 44 0.20 -42.73 48.09
C LEU A 44 -1.25 -42.22 48.11
N GLN A 45 -1.67 -41.43 47.13
CA GLN A 45 -3.08 -41.31 46.78
C GLN A 45 -3.21 -41.43 45.27
N GLY A 46 -3.46 -42.66 44.82
CA GLY A 46 -3.98 -42.91 43.49
C GLY A 46 -5.44 -42.54 43.49
N ASP A 47 -5.80 -41.54 42.69
CA ASP A 47 -7.08 -41.44 41.97
C ASP A 47 -6.98 -40.26 40.97
N SER A 48 -7.37 -40.53 39.72
CA SER A 48 -7.59 -39.61 38.59
C SER A 48 -6.54 -38.52 38.28
N MET A 49 -5.67 -38.77 37.31
CA MET A 49 -4.89 -37.72 36.61
C MET A 49 -5.63 -37.20 35.35
N MET A 50 -6.97 -37.07 35.45
CA MET A 50 -7.87 -36.49 34.44
C MET A 50 -8.51 -35.17 34.90
N ASP A 51 -8.08 -34.63 36.05
CA ASP A 51 -8.71 -33.45 36.65
C ASP A 51 -7.66 -32.43 37.16
N SER A 52 -6.67 -32.10 36.33
CA SER A 52 -5.94 -30.85 36.51
C SER A 52 -6.57 -29.77 35.64
N LYS A 53 -7.60 -29.12 36.17
CA LYS A 53 -7.87 -27.71 35.88
C LYS A 53 -6.56 -26.95 36.10
N LEU A 54 -5.80 -26.72 35.04
CA LEU A 54 -4.68 -25.79 35.04
C LEU A 54 -5.27 -24.42 35.39
N CYS A 55 -4.89 -23.94 36.56
CA CYS A 55 -5.38 -22.77 37.27
C CYS A 55 -5.86 -21.62 36.36
N THR A 56 -7.18 -21.40 36.32
CA THR A 56 -7.81 -20.16 35.85
C THR A 56 -7.70 -19.01 36.88
N CYS A 57 -6.69 -19.03 37.77
CA CYS A 57 -6.59 -18.11 38.90
C CYS A 57 -5.22 -17.40 38.95
N LEU A 58 -5.25 -16.10 38.65
CA LEU A 58 -4.32 -15.03 39.04
C LEU A 58 -2.82 -15.22 38.65
N LYS A 59 -2.34 -14.31 37.78
CA LYS A 59 -0.96 -14.12 37.29
C LYS A 59 0.21 -14.39 38.28
N PRO A 60 0.11 -14.20 39.62
CA PRO A 60 1.24 -14.47 40.52
C PRO A 60 1.63 -15.96 40.66
N ASN A 61 0.70 -16.91 40.58
CA ASN A 61 0.95 -18.29 41.04
C ASN A 61 1.85 -19.13 40.10
N CYS A 62 1.71 -19.00 38.79
CA CYS A 62 2.56 -19.74 37.83
C CYS A 62 4.02 -19.30 37.89
N THR A 63 4.25 -18.00 38.12
CA THR A 63 5.60 -17.46 38.21
C THR A 63 6.34 -17.94 39.44
N TRP A 64 5.66 -17.93 40.59
CA TRP A 64 6.19 -18.48 41.84
C TRP A 64 6.46 -19.99 41.72
N HIS A 65 5.56 -20.74 41.08
CA HIS A 65 5.76 -22.17 40.84
C HIS A 65 7.01 -22.48 40.00
N ILE A 66 7.24 -21.73 38.91
CA ILE A 66 8.44 -21.89 38.06
C ILE A 66 9.71 -21.57 38.86
N LEU A 67 9.70 -20.46 39.62
CA LEU A 67 10.84 -20.04 40.43
C LEU A 67 11.17 -21.04 41.55
N GLU A 68 10.17 -21.55 42.27
CA GLU A 68 10.38 -22.50 43.38
C GLU A 68 10.75 -23.91 42.89
N THR A 69 10.07 -24.41 41.86
CA THR A 69 10.19 -25.81 41.44
C THR A 69 11.37 -26.05 40.49
N HIS A 70 11.67 -25.06 39.63
CA HIS A 70 12.66 -25.22 38.55
C HIS A 70 13.92 -24.36 38.70
N VAL A 71 13.90 -23.28 39.51
CA VAL A 71 15.05 -22.35 39.65
C VAL A 71 15.67 -22.36 41.06
N GLN A 72 14.89 -22.37 42.14
CA GLN A 72 15.37 -22.27 43.53
C GLN A 72 16.36 -23.37 43.93
N LYS A 73 16.30 -24.55 43.29
CA LYS A 73 17.26 -25.65 43.51
C LYS A 73 18.71 -25.28 43.18
N PHE A 74 18.96 -24.19 42.46
CA PHE A 74 20.29 -23.79 41.98
C PHE A 74 20.83 -22.49 42.63
N GLN A 75 20.12 -21.89 43.59
CA GLN A 75 20.60 -20.66 44.26
C GLN A 75 21.63 -20.96 45.37
N PRO A 76 22.85 -20.39 45.33
CA PRO A 76 23.89 -20.63 46.35
C PRO A 76 23.78 -19.72 47.59
N ARG A 77 24.57 -20.02 48.63
CA ARG A 77 24.62 -19.29 49.91
C ARG A 77 25.03 -17.81 49.71
N SER A 78 24.36 -16.89 50.41
CA SER A 78 24.46 -15.43 50.24
C SER A 78 25.87 -14.82 50.33
N SER A 79 26.84 -15.50 50.93
CA SER A 79 28.20 -15.00 51.13
C SER A 79 29.06 -14.94 49.85
N SER A 80 28.67 -15.62 48.77
CA SER A 80 29.42 -15.67 47.50
C SER A 80 28.84 -14.79 46.39
N ARG A 81 27.83 -13.97 46.67
CA ARG A 81 27.20 -13.05 45.69
C ARG A 81 28.12 -11.87 45.34
N PRO A 82 28.27 -11.49 44.06
CA PRO A 82 28.92 -10.24 43.67
C PRO A 82 28.22 -9.03 44.30
N ARG A 83 29.00 -8.02 44.66
CA ARG A 83 28.44 -6.74 45.10
C ARG A 83 27.96 -5.96 43.87
N ARG A 84 26.75 -5.41 43.94
CA ARG A 84 26.22 -4.51 42.91
C ARG A 84 26.77 -3.10 43.09
N LEU A 85 26.75 -2.32 42.02
CA LEU A 85 27.08 -0.90 42.08
C LEU A 85 26.10 -0.17 43.01
N ASP A 86 26.60 0.73 43.86
CA ASP A 86 25.73 1.49 44.76
C ASP A 86 24.84 2.45 43.96
N GLU A 87 23.60 2.64 44.42
CA GLU A 87 22.60 3.49 43.74
C GLU A 87 23.09 4.93 43.50
N CYS A 88 23.94 5.45 44.39
CA CYS A 88 24.57 6.76 44.20
C CYS A 88 25.45 6.80 42.95
N PHE A 89 26.27 5.77 42.70
CA PHE A 89 27.11 5.70 41.50
C PHE A 89 26.29 5.37 40.25
N ALA A 90 25.30 4.49 40.37
CA ALA A 90 24.37 4.20 39.27
C ALA A 90 23.63 5.47 38.81
N SER A 91 23.16 6.30 39.76
CA SER A 91 22.52 7.58 39.47
C SER A 91 23.46 8.56 38.75
N MET A 92 24.73 8.64 39.17
CA MET A 92 25.73 9.47 38.48
C MET A 92 25.94 9.04 37.02
N ILE A 93 25.96 7.73 36.73
CA ILE A 93 26.09 7.21 35.35
C ILE A 93 24.86 7.58 34.51
N ARG A 94 23.64 7.40 35.05
CA ARG A 94 22.38 7.70 34.35
C ARG A 94 22.25 9.18 33.95
N CYS A 95 22.63 10.07 34.85
CA CYS A 95 22.55 11.52 34.65
C CYS A 95 23.68 12.09 33.78
N GLY A 96 24.66 11.26 33.39
CA GLY A 96 25.89 11.74 32.76
C GLY A 96 25.77 12.26 31.34
N ASN A 97 26.48 13.36 31.06
CA ASN A 97 26.68 13.91 29.73
C ASN A 97 28.02 13.41 29.16
N TRP A 98 27.96 12.33 28.39
CA TRP A 98 29.11 11.60 27.86
C TRP A 98 29.71 12.31 26.62
N GLU A 99 30.27 13.49 26.84
CA GLU A 99 30.91 14.33 25.82
C GLU A 99 32.44 14.36 26.03
N PRO A 100 33.25 14.37 24.96
CA PRO A 100 34.70 14.34 25.08
C PRO A 100 35.23 15.65 25.65
N VAL A 101 36.16 15.59 26.60
CA VAL A 101 36.78 16.79 27.19
C VAL A 101 38.06 17.15 26.43
N ASP A 102 38.27 18.44 26.15
CA ASP A 102 39.55 18.94 25.62
C ASP A 102 40.58 18.95 26.74
N THR A 103 41.52 18.00 26.69
CA THR A 103 42.53 17.82 27.73
C THR A 103 43.46 19.02 27.86
N ALA A 104 43.80 19.71 26.77
CA ALA A 104 44.72 20.85 26.79
C ALA A 104 44.05 22.09 27.40
N GLU A 105 42.81 22.38 26.99
CA GLU A 105 42.03 23.47 27.58
C GLU A 105 41.64 23.17 29.03
N ALA A 106 41.35 21.91 29.36
CA ALA A 106 41.05 21.49 30.73
C ALA A 106 42.25 21.67 31.67
N ILE A 107 43.49 21.43 31.21
CA ILE A 107 44.70 21.72 31.99
C ILE A 107 44.81 23.21 32.28
N ASN A 108 44.52 24.08 31.30
CA ASN A 108 44.53 25.53 31.49
C ASN A 108 43.45 25.99 32.50
N LEU A 109 42.24 25.41 32.40
CA LEU A 109 41.15 25.66 33.35
C LEU A 109 41.55 25.26 34.79
N ILE A 110 42.19 24.09 34.94
CA ILE A 110 42.65 23.61 36.25
C ILE A 110 43.71 24.55 36.84
N LYS A 111 44.67 25.02 36.02
CA LYS A 111 45.70 25.97 36.46
C LYS A 111 45.10 27.30 36.92
N ASP A 112 44.18 27.88 36.13
CA ASP A 112 43.49 29.13 36.49
C ASP A 112 42.69 28.98 37.80
N LYS A 113 41.93 27.89 37.96
CA LYS A 113 41.20 27.61 39.21
C LYS A 113 42.12 27.35 40.40
N PHE A 114 43.27 26.70 40.19
CA PHE A 114 44.27 26.46 41.23
C PHE A 114 44.88 27.79 41.72
N GLU A 115 45.25 28.69 40.80
CA GLU A 115 45.78 30.01 41.10
C GLU A 115 44.77 30.87 41.88
N ARG A 116 43.48 30.77 41.53
CA ARG A 116 42.37 31.45 42.21
C ARG A 116 41.89 30.76 43.50
N LYS A 117 42.45 29.60 43.86
CA LYS A 117 42.03 28.73 44.98
C LYS A 117 40.55 28.29 44.92
N GLU A 118 40.00 28.19 43.71
CA GLU A 118 38.65 27.73 43.45
C GLU A 118 38.61 26.20 43.27
N LYS A 119 37.43 25.59 43.53
CA LYS A 119 37.20 24.15 43.34
C LYS A 119 36.27 23.92 42.15
N LEU A 120 36.40 22.77 41.50
CA LEU A 120 35.44 22.30 40.50
C LEU A 120 34.12 21.96 41.19
N VAL A 121 33.01 22.48 40.65
CA VAL A 121 31.66 22.21 41.14
C VAL A 121 31.09 21.04 40.36
N TYR A 122 30.69 19.99 41.07
CA TYR A 122 30.03 18.81 40.50
C TYR A 122 28.58 18.75 40.96
N VAL A 123 27.66 18.61 40.01
CA VAL A 123 26.24 18.34 40.23
C VAL A 123 25.95 16.92 39.75
N ASN A 124 25.39 16.08 40.62
CA ASN A 124 25.15 14.65 40.34
C ASN A 124 26.40 13.90 39.81
N GLY A 125 27.58 14.28 40.27
CA GLY A 125 28.84 13.67 39.85
C GLY A 125 29.44 14.23 38.55
N TRP A 126 28.82 15.24 37.91
CA TRP A 126 29.28 15.86 36.66
C TRP A 126 29.47 17.37 36.82
N SER A 127 30.52 17.93 36.20
CA SER A 127 30.77 19.36 36.13
C SER A 127 30.51 19.87 34.73
N CYS A 128 29.81 21.00 34.61
CA CYS A 128 29.57 21.69 33.34
C CYS A 128 30.73 22.60 32.92
N ASP A 129 31.73 22.76 33.79
CA ASP A 129 32.83 23.70 33.58
C ASP A 129 33.89 23.17 32.61
N TRP A 130 33.85 21.88 32.27
CA TRP A 130 34.87 21.27 31.42
C TRP A 130 34.71 21.67 29.95
N PRO A 131 35.81 22.04 29.27
CA PRO A 131 35.78 22.37 27.85
C PRO A 131 35.51 21.12 27.02
N ILE A 132 34.51 21.16 26.15
CA ILE A 132 34.14 20.03 25.30
C ILE A 132 34.97 20.08 24.02
N ALA A 133 35.61 18.97 23.67
CA ALA A 133 36.38 18.83 22.44
C ALA A 133 35.47 18.68 21.22
N THR A 134 35.91 19.16 20.05
CA THR A 134 35.18 19.04 18.77
C THR A 134 35.39 17.70 18.05
N ASP A 135 35.95 16.69 18.74
CA ASP A 135 36.25 15.37 18.19
C ASP A 135 34.98 14.51 18.10
N GLU A 136 34.36 14.49 16.92
CA GLU A 136 33.11 13.74 16.69
C GLU A 136 33.28 12.22 16.79
N THR A 137 34.45 11.68 16.43
CA THR A 137 34.78 10.26 16.56
C THR A 137 34.78 9.83 18.03
N ARG A 138 35.50 10.57 18.88
CA ARG A 138 35.56 10.30 20.31
C ARG A 138 34.22 10.52 21.00
N LYS A 139 33.44 11.48 20.52
CA LYS A 139 32.08 11.76 20.98
C LYS A 139 31.12 10.62 20.70
N ASP A 140 31.11 10.08 19.49
CA ASP A 140 30.27 8.94 19.14
C ASP A 140 30.64 7.70 19.97
N MET A 141 31.95 7.45 20.16
CA MET A 141 32.42 6.36 21.01
C MET A 141 32.02 6.53 22.48
N LEU A 142 32.17 7.74 23.06
CA LEU A 142 31.77 8.02 24.44
C LEU A 142 30.26 7.93 24.64
N ARG A 143 29.46 8.36 23.66
CA ARG A 143 28.00 8.20 23.69
C ARG A 143 27.59 6.74 23.66
N GLN A 144 28.21 5.93 22.80
CA GLN A 144 27.98 4.49 22.77
C GLN A 144 28.40 3.82 24.08
N PHE A 145 29.58 4.16 24.60
CA PHE A 145 30.08 3.63 25.87
C PHE A 145 29.17 4.02 27.05
N GLY A 146 28.78 5.28 27.12
CA GLY A 146 27.84 5.81 28.10
C GLY A 146 26.48 5.12 28.03
N HIS A 147 25.96 4.86 26.83
CA HIS A 147 24.71 4.10 26.65
C HIS A 147 24.82 2.69 27.26
N VAL A 148 25.92 1.98 27.00
CA VAL A 148 26.13 0.63 27.56
C VAL A 148 26.20 0.68 29.09
N LEU A 149 26.92 1.65 29.67
CA LEU A 149 27.00 1.79 31.13
C LEU A 149 25.65 2.18 31.75
N LYS A 150 24.87 3.03 31.08
CA LYS A 150 23.51 3.40 31.52
C LYS A 150 22.60 2.18 31.54
N ASP A 151 22.56 1.41 30.47
CA ASP A 151 21.76 0.17 30.38
C ASP A 151 22.12 -0.82 31.51
N TYR A 152 23.41 -0.99 31.80
CA TYR A 152 23.87 -1.82 32.90
C TYR A 152 23.43 -1.31 34.29
N SER A 153 23.40 0.01 34.45
CA SER A 153 23.01 0.66 35.71
C SER A 153 21.50 0.67 35.94
N GLU A 154 20.70 0.80 34.87
CA GLU A 154 19.23 0.77 34.92
C GLU A 154 18.71 -0.64 35.22
N ASN A 155 19.40 -1.65 34.71
CA ASN A 155 19.04 -3.05 34.90
C ASN A 155 19.59 -3.68 36.20
N ASP A 156 20.30 -2.93 37.05
CA ASP A 156 20.94 -3.44 38.29
C ASP A 156 21.90 -4.63 38.03
N ILE A 157 22.57 -4.63 36.86
CA ILE A 157 23.49 -5.70 36.43
C ILE A 157 24.97 -5.32 36.52
N MET A 158 25.30 -4.05 36.79
CA MET A 158 26.69 -3.59 36.94
C MET A 158 27.34 -4.14 38.22
N PRO A 159 28.34 -5.02 38.14
CA PRO A 159 29.11 -5.42 39.30
C PRO A 159 29.99 -4.28 39.79
N ARG A 160 30.13 -4.14 41.11
CA ARG A 160 31.02 -3.15 41.71
C ARG A 160 32.48 -3.34 41.27
N SER A 161 32.91 -4.57 41.06
CA SER A 161 34.25 -4.92 40.58
C SER A 161 34.54 -4.40 39.15
N VAL A 162 33.55 -4.36 38.26
CA VAL A 162 33.68 -3.74 36.92
C VAL A 162 33.86 -2.23 37.05
N TRP A 163 33.04 -1.59 37.88
CA TRP A 163 33.11 -0.14 38.09
C TRP A 163 34.44 0.29 38.72
N ASP A 164 34.87 -0.40 39.78
CA ASP A 164 36.15 -0.11 40.45
C ASP A 164 37.32 -0.26 39.47
N TRP A 165 37.28 -1.27 38.59
CA TRP A 165 38.29 -1.44 37.54
C TRP A 165 38.27 -0.30 36.51
N LEU A 166 37.10 0.14 36.05
CA LEU A 166 37.00 1.29 35.12
C LEU A 166 37.61 2.56 35.72
N MET A 167 37.39 2.80 37.00
CA MET A 167 37.93 3.98 37.68
C MET A 167 39.45 3.90 37.86
N VAL A 168 39.98 2.72 38.21
CA VAL A 168 41.44 2.48 38.26
C VAL A 168 42.07 2.62 36.87
N TYR A 169 41.42 2.07 35.83
CA TYR A 169 41.88 2.21 34.45
C TYR A 169 41.94 3.67 34.02
N ALA A 170 40.94 4.48 34.39
CA ALA A 170 40.95 5.92 34.13
C ALA A 170 42.10 6.62 34.87
N GLU A 171 42.36 6.27 36.13
CA GLU A 171 43.46 6.83 36.92
C GLU A 171 44.83 6.53 36.30
N GLU A 172 45.02 5.34 35.73
CA GLU A 172 46.29 4.96 35.09
C GLU A 172 46.48 5.58 33.69
N ASN A 173 45.40 5.84 32.95
CA ASN A 173 45.45 6.22 31.53
C ASN A 173 45.11 7.69 31.24
N VAL A 174 44.49 8.41 32.17
CA VAL A 174 44.25 9.86 32.01
C VAL A 174 45.52 10.63 32.37
N LYS A 175 46.16 11.22 31.36
CA LYS A 175 47.38 12.02 31.54
C LYS A 175 47.05 13.51 31.56
N LEU A 176 47.19 14.14 32.73
CA LEU A 176 47.11 15.59 32.90
C LEU A 176 48.49 16.14 33.29
N PRO A 177 49.43 16.28 32.32
CA PRO A 177 50.75 16.82 32.60
C PRO A 177 50.64 18.22 33.22
N GLU A 178 51.52 18.52 34.19
CA GLU A 178 51.61 19.81 34.88
C GLU A 178 50.51 20.12 35.92
N VAL A 179 49.62 19.16 36.23
CA VAL A 179 48.64 19.28 37.33
C VAL A 179 49.11 18.50 38.57
N PRO A 180 49.18 19.10 39.77
CA PRO A 180 49.55 18.38 40.99
C PRO A 180 48.51 17.29 41.36
N GLY A 181 48.97 16.06 41.60
CA GLY A 181 48.10 14.92 41.98
C GLY A 181 47.23 15.20 43.21
N ASP A 182 47.80 15.86 44.23
CA ASP A 182 47.08 16.28 45.45
C ASP A 182 45.88 17.19 45.16
N TYR A 183 45.91 17.96 44.06
CA TYR A 183 44.79 18.81 43.66
C TYR A 183 43.66 18.00 43.02
N LEU A 184 43.98 17.03 42.16
CA LEU A 184 43.01 16.13 41.56
C LEU A 184 42.31 15.27 42.63
N GLU A 185 43.07 14.82 43.64
CA GLU A 185 42.53 14.09 44.78
C GLU A 185 41.58 14.96 45.63
N LYS A 186 41.97 16.21 45.92
CA LYS A 186 41.11 17.19 46.62
C LYS A 186 39.83 17.52 45.84
N CYS A 187 39.90 17.52 44.52
CA CYS A 187 38.75 17.75 43.63
C CYS A 187 37.90 16.50 43.41
N LYS A 188 38.30 15.34 43.98
CA LYS A 188 37.62 14.05 43.79
C LYS A 188 37.45 13.67 42.32
N PHE A 189 38.40 14.06 41.47
CA PHE A 189 38.32 13.91 40.02
C PHE A 189 38.12 12.44 39.61
N PHE A 190 38.98 11.54 40.09
CA PHE A 190 38.86 10.09 39.86
C PHE A 190 37.75 9.40 40.70
N LYS A 191 36.87 10.16 41.35
CA LYS A 191 35.63 9.64 41.95
C LYS A 191 34.39 9.99 41.12
N SER A 192 34.55 10.75 40.03
CA SER A 192 33.50 11.12 39.09
C SER A 192 33.59 10.25 37.83
N PRO A 193 32.46 9.76 37.26
CA PRO A 193 32.43 9.08 35.96
C PRO A 193 33.04 9.91 34.83
N GLN A 194 33.02 11.24 34.98
CA GLN A 194 33.45 12.18 33.96
C GLN A 194 34.94 12.09 33.66
N CYS A 195 35.77 11.50 34.53
CA CYS A 195 37.19 11.26 34.23
C CYS A 195 37.36 10.35 33.00
N LEU A 196 36.41 9.47 32.70
CA LEU A 196 36.42 8.61 31.51
C LEU A 196 36.29 9.41 30.20
N CYS A 197 35.73 10.63 30.26
CA CYS A 197 35.59 11.52 29.10
C CYS A 197 36.92 12.19 28.67
N PHE A 198 37.98 12.02 29.47
CA PHE A 198 39.34 12.49 29.17
C PHE A 198 40.19 11.43 28.44
N LEU A 199 39.68 10.20 28.32
CA LEU A 199 40.41 9.13 27.65
C LEU A 199 40.59 9.42 26.16
N GLU A 200 41.71 8.96 25.61
CA GLU A 200 41.97 8.98 24.17
C GLU A 200 41.14 7.91 23.45
N GLU A 201 40.95 8.09 22.13
CA GLU A 201 40.14 7.22 21.27
C GLU A 201 40.45 5.72 21.46
N LYS A 202 41.74 5.34 21.42
CA LYS A 202 42.18 3.94 21.57
C LYS A 202 41.81 3.32 22.92
N ASN A 203 41.80 4.13 23.97
CA ASN A 203 41.45 3.67 25.32
C ASN A 203 39.93 3.48 25.43
N ILE A 204 39.14 4.38 24.83
CA ILE A 204 37.68 4.25 24.80
C ILE A 204 37.29 3.03 23.96
N GLU A 205 37.90 2.84 22.78
CA GLU A 205 37.67 1.67 21.93
C GLU A 205 37.92 0.35 22.69
N TYR A 206 39.06 0.24 23.38
CA TYR A 206 39.38 -0.92 24.22
C TYR A 206 38.33 -1.16 25.32
N LEU A 207 37.93 -0.10 26.04
CA LEU A 207 36.92 -0.21 27.10
C LEU A 207 35.55 -0.62 26.55
N LEU A 208 35.20 -0.13 25.36
CA LEU A 208 33.93 -0.40 24.71
C LEU A 208 33.87 -1.86 24.23
N GLU A 209 34.96 -2.37 23.64
CA GLU A 209 35.10 -3.79 23.32
C GLU A 209 35.04 -4.67 24.58
N TYR A 210 35.78 -4.30 25.62
CA TYR A 210 35.82 -5.05 26.89
C TYR A 210 34.45 -5.13 27.57
N VAL A 211 33.73 -4.01 27.70
CA VAL A 211 32.38 -4.01 28.31
C VAL A 211 31.37 -4.73 27.43
N ARG A 212 31.50 -4.67 26.10
CA ARG A 212 30.67 -5.47 25.18
C ARG A 212 30.93 -6.97 25.34
N GLU A 213 32.17 -7.42 25.47
CA GLU A 213 32.49 -8.83 25.73
C GLU A 213 31.89 -9.34 27.05
N LEU A 214 31.80 -8.46 28.06
CA LEU A 214 31.11 -8.78 29.32
C LEU A 214 29.58 -8.94 29.15
N SER A 215 29.00 -8.40 28.07
CA SER A 215 27.56 -8.37 27.79
C SER A 215 27.04 -9.50 26.90
N THR A 216 27.92 -10.20 26.19
CA THR A 216 27.52 -11.19 25.18
C THR A 216 27.08 -12.52 25.79
N ASP A 217 25.85 -12.58 26.30
CA ASP A 217 25.05 -13.81 26.26
C ASP A 217 23.84 -13.58 25.35
N LEU A 218 24.07 -13.74 24.03
CA LEU A 218 23.08 -13.54 22.95
C LEU A 218 21.76 -14.31 23.14
N ARG A 219 21.73 -15.29 24.03
CA ARG A 219 20.60 -16.22 24.20
C ARG A 219 19.44 -15.60 24.99
N THR A 220 19.68 -14.71 25.94
CA THR A 220 18.65 -14.22 26.88
C THR A 220 17.89 -13.01 26.31
N GLY A 221 18.60 -12.08 25.68
CA GLY A 221 18.00 -10.94 24.98
C GLY A 221 17.15 -11.35 23.77
N LEU A 222 17.53 -12.42 23.05
CA LEU A 222 16.73 -12.96 21.96
C LEU A 222 15.40 -13.54 22.47
N VAL A 223 15.45 -14.29 23.57
CA VAL A 223 14.26 -14.92 24.13
C VAL A 223 13.30 -13.87 24.71
N SER A 224 13.79 -12.83 25.39
CA SER A 224 12.95 -11.72 25.87
C SER A 224 12.23 -11.01 24.72
N LYS A 225 12.94 -10.70 23.61
CA LYS A 225 12.32 -10.12 22.41
C LYS A 225 11.24 -11.02 21.79
N VAL A 226 11.48 -12.33 21.75
CA VAL A 226 10.49 -13.30 21.24
C VAL A 226 9.26 -13.35 22.15
N VAL A 227 9.45 -13.38 23.47
CA VAL A 227 8.36 -13.39 24.46
C VAL A 227 7.52 -12.11 24.36
N ASP A 228 8.15 -10.93 24.28
CA ASP A 228 7.44 -9.66 24.14
C ASP A 228 6.67 -9.59 22.81
N GLY A 229 7.29 -10.05 21.71
CA GLY A 229 6.64 -10.11 20.40
C GLY A 229 5.43 -11.05 20.36
N LEU A 230 5.49 -12.19 21.05
CA LEU A 230 4.37 -13.12 21.16
C LEU A 230 3.28 -12.59 22.10
N TRP A 231 3.65 -11.99 23.22
CA TRP A 231 2.71 -11.39 24.16
C TRP A 231 1.84 -10.33 23.50
N VAL A 232 2.44 -9.42 22.73
CA VAL A 232 1.70 -8.37 22.01
C VAL A 232 0.69 -8.98 21.03
N LYS A 233 1.02 -10.11 20.40
CA LYS A 233 0.11 -10.83 19.48
C LYS A 233 -1.02 -11.57 20.19
N SER A 234 -0.85 -11.90 21.47
CA SER A 234 -1.87 -12.58 22.29
C SER A 234 -2.86 -11.62 22.96
N LEU A 235 -2.67 -10.30 22.85
CA LEU A 235 -3.57 -9.30 23.42
C LEU A 235 -4.81 -9.11 22.54
N VAL A 236 -5.99 -9.43 23.10
CA VAL A 236 -7.28 -9.15 22.48
C VAL A 236 -7.89 -7.90 23.08
N LYS A 237 -8.27 -6.97 22.21
CA LYS A 237 -8.76 -5.64 22.58
C LYS A 237 -10.26 -5.62 22.85
N GLU A 238 -10.99 -6.59 22.29
CA GLU A 238 -12.43 -6.67 22.29
C GLU A 238 -13.00 -7.38 23.51
N ARG A 239 -14.14 -6.88 24.00
CA ARG A 239 -14.88 -7.48 25.11
C ARG A 239 -16.05 -8.30 24.61
N ILE A 240 -16.22 -9.50 25.18
CA ILE A 240 -17.38 -10.38 24.96
C ILE A 240 -17.97 -10.74 26.31
N ASP A 241 -19.22 -10.35 26.53
CA ASP A 241 -19.98 -10.66 27.74
C ASP A 241 -21.06 -11.71 27.46
N ILE A 242 -21.67 -12.28 28.50
CA ILE A 242 -22.67 -13.36 28.36
C ILE A 242 -24.00 -12.95 29.00
N GLN A 243 -25.09 -13.11 28.25
CA GLN A 243 -26.44 -12.99 28.80
C GLN A 243 -26.83 -14.27 29.55
N ARG A 244 -27.12 -14.14 30.85
CA ARG A 244 -27.36 -15.27 31.79
C ARG A 244 -28.55 -16.16 31.45
N VAL A 245 -29.58 -15.62 30.78
CA VAL A 245 -30.87 -16.31 30.56
C VAL A 245 -30.96 -16.95 29.18
N GLY A 246 -30.38 -16.31 28.15
CA GLY A 246 -30.42 -16.78 26.77
C GLY A 246 -29.10 -17.36 26.26
N PHE A 247 -28.03 -17.33 27.07
CA PHE A 247 -26.66 -17.67 26.66
C PHE A 247 -26.18 -16.91 25.41
N ASN A 248 -26.76 -15.73 25.15
CA ASN A 248 -26.33 -14.89 24.04
C ASN A 248 -24.97 -14.26 24.34
N LEU A 249 -24.09 -14.27 23.34
CA LEU A 249 -22.87 -13.48 23.36
C LEU A 249 -23.24 -12.01 23.15
N LEU A 250 -22.88 -11.17 24.11
CA LEU A 250 -23.06 -9.73 24.07
C LEU A 250 -21.74 -9.11 23.61
N LEU A 251 -21.76 -8.53 22.42
CA LEU A 251 -20.62 -7.81 21.86
C LEU A 251 -20.41 -6.48 22.60
N ASP A 252 -19.22 -5.93 22.44
CA ASP A 252 -18.87 -4.64 23.01
C ASP A 252 -19.80 -3.53 22.48
N GLU A 253 -20.49 -2.83 23.40
CA GLU A 253 -21.40 -1.73 23.05
C GLU A 253 -20.69 -0.60 22.30
N ARG A 254 -19.37 -0.46 22.48
CA ARG A 254 -18.53 0.53 21.79
C ARG A 254 -18.51 0.35 20.28
N LEU A 255 -18.74 -0.85 19.76
CA LEU A 255 -18.86 -1.13 18.32
C LEU A 255 -20.06 -0.41 17.65
N LEU A 256 -20.93 0.21 18.44
CA LEU A 256 -22.14 0.92 17.99
C LEU A 256 -22.00 2.45 18.07
N PHE A 257 -20.84 2.99 18.47
CA PHE A 257 -20.51 4.42 18.57
C PHE A 257 -19.41 4.83 17.57
N GLU A 258 -19.22 6.13 17.31
CA GLU A 258 -18.09 6.68 16.52
C GLU A 258 -17.03 7.30 17.46
N GLY A 259 -15.76 6.84 17.43
CA GLY A 259 -14.62 7.53 18.09
C GLY A 259 -13.39 6.71 18.51
N GLU A 260 -12.21 7.34 18.63
CA GLU A 260 -10.97 6.71 19.12
C GLU A 260 -11.05 6.35 20.62
N HIS A 261 -11.21 5.07 20.93
CA HIS A 261 -11.14 4.53 22.29
C HIS A 261 -9.71 4.11 22.65
N ARG A 262 -9.12 4.75 23.68
CA ARG A 262 -7.70 4.53 24.09
C ARG A 262 -7.47 3.45 25.15
N ASP A 263 -8.50 3.01 25.87
CA ASP A 263 -8.34 2.03 26.96
C ASP A 263 -9.01 0.69 26.61
N TYR A 264 -8.18 -0.34 26.44
CA TYR A 264 -8.56 -1.71 26.07
C TYR A 264 -8.61 -2.64 27.31
N ASP A 265 -9.47 -3.68 27.31
CA ASP A 265 -9.56 -4.67 28.39
C ASP A 265 -8.42 -5.69 28.31
N ASP A 266 -7.32 -5.39 28.98
CA ASP A 266 -6.11 -6.23 29.11
C ASP A 266 -6.23 -7.33 30.18
N VAL A 267 -7.37 -7.40 30.87
CA VAL A 267 -7.63 -8.33 31.98
C VAL A 267 -8.48 -9.52 31.53
N GLY A 268 -9.35 -9.35 30.53
CA GLY A 268 -10.17 -10.43 29.95
C GLY A 268 -11.33 -10.85 30.85
N THR A 269 -11.95 -9.89 31.53
CA THR A 269 -13.05 -10.19 32.46
C THR A 269 -14.39 -10.35 31.74
N VAL A 270 -15.02 -11.53 31.88
CA VAL A 270 -16.38 -11.77 31.37
C VAL A 270 -17.41 -11.32 32.41
N LYS A 271 -18.25 -10.35 32.06
CA LYS A 271 -19.41 -9.99 32.90
C LYS A 271 -20.65 -10.75 32.43
N THR A 272 -21.55 -11.04 33.38
CA THR A 272 -22.83 -11.69 33.08
C THR A 272 -23.99 -10.74 33.32
N PHE A 273 -24.88 -10.61 32.34
CA PHE A 273 -26.03 -9.70 32.39
C PHE A 273 -27.36 -10.45 32.41
N LYS A 274 -28.37 -9.90 33.10
CA LYS A 274 -29.71 -10.51 33.20
C LYS A 274 -30.50 -10.43 31.88
N SER A 275 -30.32 -9.37 31.10
CA SER A 275 -30.98 -9.15 29.79
C SER A 275 -30.06 -8.39 28.82
N SER A 276 -30.43 -8.35 27.54
CA SER A 276 -29.77 -7.54 26.50
C SER A 276 -30.08 -6.04 26.60
N GLY A 277 -30.70 -5.58 27.68
CA GLY A 277 -31.09 -4.17 27.86
C GLY A 277 -29.93 -3.19 28.00
N ILE A 278 -28.69 -3.68 27.95
CA ILE A 278 -27.49 -2.88 27.76
C ILE A 278 -27.50 -2.10 26.43
N TYR A 279 -28.23 -2.57 25.42
CA TYR A 279 -28.33 -1.88 24.13
C TYR A 279 -29.55 -0.96 24.01
N ASP A 280 -30.49 -1.00 24.96
CA ASP A 280 -31.79 -0.30 24.84
C ASP A 280 -31.66 1.23 24.81
N HIS A 281 -30.53 1.75 25.27
CA HIS A 281 -30.18 3.18 25.30
C HIS A 281 -29.12 3.55 24.24
N VAL A 282 -28.69 2.57 23.43
CA VAL A 282 -27.67 2.76 22.41
C VAL A 282 -28.34 3.07 21.07
N ILE A 283 -28.11 4.27 20.55
CA ILE A 283 -28.51 4.64 19.18
C ILE A 283 -27.33 4.30 18.27
N PRO A 284 -27.41 3.23 17.46
CA PRO A 284 -26.29 2.84 16.61
C PRO A 284 -26.02 3.95 15.57
N LYS A 285 -24.81 4.51 15.63
CA LYS A 285 -24.30 5.45 14.63
C LYS A 285 -22.97 4.90 14.11
N GLY A 286 -22.87 4.71 12.81
CA GLY A 286 -21.58 4.59 12.13
C GLY A 286 -21.17 3.20 11.62
N ASP A 287 -20.11 3.26 10.80
CA ASP A 287 -19.51 2.21 9.96
C ASP A 287 -18.52 1.30 10.74
N GLU A 288 -18.35 1.50 12.07
CA GLU A 288 -17.35 0.80 12.89
C GLU A 288 -17.60 -0.71 13.02
N ILE A 289 -18.86 -1.13 13.20
CA ILE A 289 -19.22 -2.55 13.21
C ILE A 289 -18.89 -3.23 11.87
N VAL A 290 -19.01 -2.48 10.77
CA VAL A 290 -18.65 -2.96 9.43
C VAL A 290 -17.14 -3.10 9.34
N SER A 291 -16.37 -2.08 9.72
CA SER A 291 -14.90 -2.14 9.78
C SER A 291 -14.40 -3.31 10.64
N TRP A 292 -15.01 -3.52 11.81
CA TRP A 292 -14.70 -4.62 12.72
C TRP A 292 -15.00 -5.99 12.11
N LEU A 293 -16.14 -6.15 11.43
CA LEU A 293 -16.48 -7.37 10.70
C LEU A 293 -15.52 -7.62 9.52
N LEU A 294 -15.03 -6.56 8.86
CA LEU A 294 -14.10 -6.67 7.72
C LEU A 294 -12.67 -7.05 8.15
N ASP A 295 -12.29 -6.82 9.40
CA ASP A 295 -11.00 -7.19 10.00
C ASP A 295 -11.03 -8.61 10.61
N CYS A 296 -11.44 -9.61 9.82
CA CYS A 296 -11.49 -11.01 10.27
C CYS A 296 -10.24 -11.76 9.78
N PRO A 297 -9.32 -12.18 10.69
CA PRO A 297 -8.20 -13.02 10.31
C PRO A 297 -8.68 -14.43 9.90
N PRO A 298 -7.91 -15.16 9.06
CA PRO A 298 -8.23 -16.55 8.72
C PRO A 298 -8.20 -17.43 9.97
N ILE A 299 -9.20 -18.32 10.09
CA ILE A 299 -9.24 -19.31 11.18
C ILE A 299 -8.38 -20.50 10.76
N ASP A 300 -7.33 -20.75 11.53
CA ASP A 300 -6.53 -21.96 11.44
C ASP A 300 -7.05 -23.01 12.43
N ALA A 301 -7.46 -24.17 11.91
CA ALA A 301 -8.02 -25.26 12.72
C ALA A 301 -6.98 -25.83 13.70
N GLU A 302 -5.70 -25.82 13.31
CA GLU A 302 -4.60 -26.26 14.15
C GLU A 302 -4.43 -25.31 15.35
N PHE A 303 -4.45 -24.00 15.07
CA PHE A 303 -4.43 -22.96 16.10
C PHE A 303 -5.62 -23.06 17.07
N VAL A 304 -6.84 -23.32 16.58
CA VAL A 304 -8.03 -23.48 17.42
C VAL A 304 -7.89 -24.69 18.36
N SER A 305 -7.38 -25.82 17.85
CA SER A 305 -7.11 -27.02 18.68
C SER A 305 -6.07 -26.71 19.76
N GLN A 306 -4.98 -26.02 19.38
CA GLN A 306 -3.92 -25.63 20.31
C GLN A 306 -4.40 -24.70 21.43
N VAL A 307 -5.28 -23.75 21.14
CA VAL A 307 -5.88 -22.87 22.15
C VAL A 307 -6.83 -23.65 23.07
N ALA A 308 -7.64 -24.55 22.52
CA ALA A 308 -8.60 -25.36 23.28
C ALA A 308 -7.92 -26.37 24.22
N GLU A 309 -6.81 -26.96 23.78
CA GLU A 309 -5.98 -27.88 24.57
C GLU A 309 -4.98 -27.16 25.47
N GLY A 310 -4.84 -25.83 25.32
CA GLY A 310 -3.89 -25.02 26.08
C GLY A 310 -2.42 -25.24 25.71
N THR A 311 -2.16 -25.79 24.53
CA THR A 311 -0.82 -26.09 23.99
C THR A 311 -0.27 -24.94 23.12
N GLN A 312 -1.01 -23.84 22.98
CA GLN A 312 -0.55 -22.64 22.28
C GLN A 312 0.78 -22.13 22.87
N ASN A 313 1.79 -21.96 22.01
CA ASN A 313 3.16 -21.56 22.39
C ASN A 313 3.94 -22.56 23.28
N LEU A 314 3.45 -23.79 23.49
CA LEU A 314 4.09 -24.78 24.37
C LEU A 314 5.53 -25.10 23.95
N GLU A 315 5.81 -25.22 22.65
CA GLU A 315 7.17 -25.46 22.13
C GLU A 315 8.15 -24.34 22.51
N ILE A 316 7.69 -23.09 22.38
CA ILE A 316 8.47 -21.89 22.69
C ILE A 316 8.68 -21.80 24.21
N TRP A 317 7.65 -22.13 24.98
CA TRP A 317 7.71 -22.20 26.44
C TRP A 317 8.71 -23.26 26.92
N LEU A 318 8.74 -24.44 26.29
CA LEU A 318 9.69 -25.51 26.59
C LEU A 318 11.12 -25.15 26.18
N ALA A 319 11.31 -24.53 25.01
CA ALA A 319 12.61 -24.03 24.56
C ALA A 319 13.17 -22.97 25.53
N ALA A 320 12.33 -22.04 25.96
CA ALA A 320 12.65 -21.05 26.98
C ALA A 320 13.05 -21.69 28.31
N LEU A 321 12.26 -22.65 28.80
CA LEU A 321 12.53 -23.36 30.06
C LEU A 321 13.87 -24.11 30.02
N ARG A 322 14.22 -24.71 28.88
CA ARG A 322 15.53 -25.36 28.68
C ARG A 322 16.69 -24.37 28.74
N ILE A 323 16.55 -23.20 28.12
CA ILE A 323 17.57 -22.13 28.18
C ILE A 323 17.77 -21.66 29.61
N VAL A 324 16.67 -21.50 30.36
CA VAL A 324 16.69 -21.08 31.76
C VAL A 324 17.38 -22.11 32.64
N ARG A 325 17.02 -23.39 32.51
CA ARG A 325 17.69 -24.49 33.24
C ARG A 325 19.18 -24.61 32.90
N SER A 326 19.54 -24.40 31.63
CA SER A 326 20.95 -24.37 31.20
C SER A 326 21.71 -23.22 31.83
N THR A 327 21.08 -22.04 31.92
CA THR A 327 21.67 -20.83 32.51
C THR A 327 21.86 -20.99 34.02
N ALA A 328 20.88 -21.57 34.72
CA ALA A 328 20.97 -21.93 36.15
C ALA A 328 22.12 -22.89 36.47
N ARG A 329 22.30 -23.95 35.66
CA ARG A 329 23.45 -24.86 35.82
C ARG A 329 24.79 -24.18 35.59
N LYS A 330 24.87 -23.25 34.62
CA LYS A 330 26.11 -22.47 34.38
C LYS A 330 26.42 -21.52 35.54
N GLU A 331 25.41 -20.91 36.11
CA GLU A 331 25.55 -19.99 37.24
C GLU A 331 26.13 -20.68 38.48
N GLU A 332 25.65 -21.87 38.84
CA GLU A 332 26.24 -22.68 39.92
C GLU A 332 27.74 -22.94 39.72
N SER A 333 28.13 -23.22 38.47
CA SER A 333 29.54 -23.34 38.08
C SER A 333 30.30 -22.02 38.26
N TYR A 334 29.71 -20.88 37.92
CA TYR A 334 30.32 -19.56 38.12
C TYR A 334 30.50 -19.20 39.59
N TYR A 335 29.51 -19.47 40.44
CA TYR A 335 29.63 -19.29 41.88
C TYR A 335 30.74 -20.15 42.48
N THR A 336 30.83 -21.42 42.07
CA THR A 336 31.90 -22.33 42.50
C THR A 336 33.28 -21.84 42.05
N LYS A 337 33.39 -21.32 40.82
CA LYS A 337 34.65 -20.73 40.30
C LYS A 337 35.01 -19.44 41.03
N ARG A 338 34.02 -18.58 41.32
CA ARG A 338 34.20 -17.33 42.06
C ARG A 338 34.75 -17.58 43.46
N ASP A 339 34.19 -18.56 44.19
CA ASP A 339 34.65 -18.89 45.55
C ASP A 339 36.10 -19.38 45.57
N LYS A 340 36.49 -20.19 44.58
CA LYS A 340 37.88 -20.61 44.37
C LYS A 340 38.82 -19.43 44.06
N LEU A 341 38.38 -18.49 43.22
CA LEU A 341 39.15 -17.30 42.87
C LEU A 341 39.31 -16.34 44.05
N LEU A 342 38.27 -16.12 44.86
CA LEU A 342 38.34 -15.28 46.07
C LEU A 342 39.25 -15.90 47.13
N THR A 343 39.22 -17.23 47.26
CA THR A 343 40.14 -17.94 48.14
C THR A 343 41.59 -17.75 47.67
N TYR A 344 41.84 -17.85 46.36
CA TYR A 344 43.15 -17.59 45.76
C TYR A 344 43.59 -16.12 45.96
N ASP A 345 42.67 -15.16 45.79
CA ASP A 345 42.92 -13.72 45.99
C ASP A 345 43.37 -13.39 47.41
N LYS A 346 42.70 -14.00 48.41
CA LYS A 346 43.09 -13.87 49.81
C LYS A 346 44.51 -14.38 50.04
N MET A 347 44.86 -15.54 49.49
CA MET A 347 46.19 -16.14 49.63
C MET A 347 47.26 -15.32 48.90
N LEU A 348 46.94 -14.78 47.71
CA LEU A 348 47.83 -13.89 46.96
C LEU A 348 48.09 -12.58 47.73
N GLY A 349 47.06 -11.99 48.34
CA GLY A 349 47.21 -10.85 49.23
C GLY A 349 48.02 -11.14 50.49
N GLU A 350 47.89 -12.34 51.08
CA GLU A 350 48.77 -12.78 52.16
C GLU A 350 50.25 -12.88 51.70
N ALA A 351 50.50 -13.36 50.48
CA ALA A 351 51.84 -13.44 49.90
C ALA A 351 52.46 -12.05 49.62
N GLU A 352 51.67 -11.12 49.06
CA GLU A 352 52.08 -9.72 48.86
C GLU A 352 52.43 -9.04 50.19
N ALA A 353 51.55 -9.16 51.20
CA ALA A 353 51.77 -8.57 52.52
C ALA A 353 53.02 -9.12 53.23
N LEU A 354 53.40 -10.38 52.97
CA LEU A 354 54.64 -10.96 53.47
C LEU A 354 55.87 -10.35 52.79
N CYS A 355 55.83 -10.13 51.48
CA CYS A 355 56.90 -9.47 50.74
C CYS A 355 57.04 -8.00 51.16
N ASP A 356 55.91 -7.28 51.31
CA ASP A 356 55.88 -5.89 51.77
C ASP A 356 56.36 -5.72 53.21
N LYS A 357 56.08 -6.70 54.09
CA LYS A 357 56.62 -6.71 55.45
C LYS A 357 58.14 -6.92 55.44
N ASP A 358 58.70 -7.80 54.62
CA ASP A 358 60.16 -7.96 54.55
C ASP A 358 60.84 -6.67 54.06
N ASP A 359 60.20 -5.95 53.12
CA ASP A 359 60.69 -4.67 52.62
C ASP A 359 60.71 -3.54 53.65
N LYS A 360 59.76 -3.53 54.59
CA LYS A 360 59.66 -2.50 55.64
C LYS A 360 60.64 -2.72 56.81
N TRP A 361 61.05 -3.96 57.08
CA TRP A 361 61.81 -4.31 58.29
C TRP A 361 63.32 -4.50 58.07
N ARG A 362 63.81 -4.53 56.82
CA ARG A 362 65.23 -4.81 56.52
C ARG A 362 65.83 -3.85 55.48
N ASN A 363 67.05 -3.36 55.72
CA ASN A 363 67.83 -2.57 54.76
C ASN A 363 68.11 -3.38 53.48
N ALA A 364 68.31 -2.71 52.33
CA ALA A 364 68.45 -3.35 51.01
C ALA A 364 69.52 -4.47 50.94
N TYR A 365 70.58 -4.39 51.74
CA TYR A 365 71.64 -5.41 51.85
C TYR A 365 71.29 -6.61 52.74
N GLN A 366 70.22 -6.55 53.54
CA GLN A 366 69.79 -7.59 54.49
C GLN A 366 68.45 -8.26 54.11
N ARG A 367 67.84 -7.88 52.98
CA ARG A 367 66.55 -8.45 52.54
C ARG A 367 66.68 -9.94 52.28
N SER A 368 65.69 -10.70 52.77
CA SER A 368 65.64 -12.12 52.43
C SER A 368 65.18 -12.26 50.98
N ARG A 369 65.52 -13.37 50.30
CA ARG A 369 64.87 -13.69 49.04
C ARG A 369 63.38 -13.88 49.30
N TYR A 370 62.50 -13.17 48.58
CA TYR A 370 61.05 -13.27 48.75
C TYR A 370 60.57 -14.70 48.58
N ALA A 371 61.19 -15.48 47.70
CA ALA A 371 60.95 -16.91 47.56
C ALA A 371 61.12 -17.66 48.90
N LEU A 372 62.18 -17.38 49.68
CA LEU A 372 62.40 -17.98 51.00
C LEU A 372 61.44 -17.46 52.08
N VAL A 373 61.01 -16.19 51.98
CA VAL A 373 59.99 -15.61 52.88
C VAL A 373 58.65 -16.31 52.67
N LEU A 374 58.25 -16.53 51.41
CA LEU A 374 57.03 -17.24 51.05
C LEU A 374 57.11 -18.73 51.45
N ARG A 375 58.26 -19.39 51.29
CA ARG A 375 58.50 -20.79 51.70
C ARG A 375 58.15 -21.05 53.16
N ARG A 376 58.44 -20.10 54.07
CA ARG A 376 58.19 -20.24 55.51
C ARG A 376 56.70 -20.31 55.88
N LYS A 377 55.81 -19.95 54.96
CA LYS A 377 54.35 -19.94 55.15
C LYS A 377 53.62 -21.07 54.40
N CYS A 378 54.34 -21.94 53.69
CA CYS A 378 53.79 -23.05 52.90
C CYS A 378 53.22 -24.23 53.72
N GLU A 379 52.96 -24.07 55.03
CA GLU A 379 52.34 -25.11 55.86
C GLU A 379 50.85 -25.33 55.56
N LYS A 380 50.19 -24.37 54.88
CA LYS A 380 48.79 -24.50 54.44
C LYS A 380 48.73 -24.94 52.97
N ARG A 381 48.10 -26.08 52.67
CA ARG A 381 47.96 -26.62 51.29
C ARG A 381 47.39 -25.61 50.27
N CYS A 382 46.50 -24.72 50.66
CA CYS A 382 45.94 -23.69 49.77
C CYS A 382 46.89 -22.52 49.45
N PHE A 383 47.94 -22.32 50.23
CA PHE A 383 48.97 -21.30 50.00
C PHE A 383 50.09 -21.82 49.06
N VAL A 384 50.30 -23.14 49.06
CA VAL A 384 51.34 -23.84 48.28
C VAL A 384 51.17 -23.63 46.76
N SER A 385 49.94 -23.74 46.25
CA SER A 385 49.65 -23.57 44.82
C SER A 385 49.93 -22.13 44.34
N VAL A 386 49.58 -21.13 45.14
CA VAL A 386 49.82 -19.71 44.86
C VAL A 386 51.33 -19.41 44.82
N VAL A 387 52.09 -19.94 45.79
CA VAL A 387 53.56 -19.75 45.82
C VAL A 387 54.23 -20.42 44.62
N LYS A 388 53.77 -21.60 44.20
CA LYS A 388 54.27 -22.28 42.99
C LYS A 388 54.01 -21.43 41.74
N ASP A 389 52.78 -20.96 41.55
CA ASP A 389 52.41 -20.09 40.42
C ASP A 389 53.26 -18.81 40.36
N ILE A 390 53.55 -18.20 41.52
CA ILE A 390 54.39 -16.99 41.62
C ILE A 390 55.84 -17.30 41.19
N LEU A 391 56.40 -18.42 41.64
CA LEU A 391 57.80 -18.78 41.35
C LEU A 391 58.01 -19.25 39.92
N GLU A 392 57.02 -19.95 39.34
CA GLU A 392 57.04 -20.38 37.94
C GLU A 392 56.70 -19.25 36.96
N GLY A 393 56.18 -18.12 37.45
CA GLY A 393 55.73 -17.01 36.61
C GLY A 393 54.51 -17.37 35.76
N ALA A 394 53.57 -18.12 36.34
CA ALA A 394 52.35 -18.51 35.66
C ALA A 394 51.57 -17.28 35.17
N ALA A 395 51.08 -17.35 33.93
CA ALA A 395 50.30 -16.26 33.34
C ALA A 395 48.89 -16.15 33.94
N THR A 396 48.34 -17.25 34.48
CA THR A 396 47.02 -17.25 35.14
C THR A 396 46.98 -18.27 36.29
N PRO A 397 46.11 -18.09 37.30
CA PRO A 397 45.98 -19.02 38.44
C PRO A 397 45.69 -20.45 38.00
N ARG A 398 46.49 -21.43 38.48
CA ARG A 398 46.29 -22.87 38.21
C ARG A 398 45.59 -23.53 39.40
N PHE A 399 44.38 -24.04 39.18
CA PHE A 399 43.59 -24.71 40.23
C PHE A 399 43.82 -26.23 40.16
N GLY A 400 44.79 -26.72 40.93
CA GLY A 400 45.02 -28.16 41.12
C GLY A 400 45.35 -28.45 42.59
N GLU A 401 44.86 -29.57 43.11
CA GLU A 401 45.37 -30.14 44.35
C GLU A 401 46.76 -30.72 44.05
N LEU A 402 47.81 -30.04 44.50
CA LEU A 402 49.18 -30.55 44.37
C LEU A 402 49.40 -31.61 45.46
N ASP A 403 49.94 -32.76 45.07
CA ASP A 403 50.40 -33.77 46.03
C ASP A 403 51.71 -33.29 46.68
N ASP A 404 51.89 -33.53 47.99
CA ASP A 404 52.98 -32.92 48.77
C ASP A 404 54.38 -33.31 48.24
N LYS A 405 54.49 -34.45 47.52
CA LYS A 405 55.70 -34.91 46.82
C LYS A 405 56.04 -34.12 45.55
N GLU A 406 55.04 -33.65 44.80
CA GLU A 406 55.25 -32.94 43.53
C GLU A 406 55.73 -31.49 43.76
N PHE A 407 55.46 -30.94 44.94
CA PHE A 407 55.92 -29.61 45.34
C PHE A 407 57.40 -29.63 45.77
N THR A 408 57.82 -30.61 46.57
CA THR A 408 59.20 -30.65 47.11
C THR A 408 60.28 -30.88 46.05
N ASP A 409 60.01 -31.72 45.05
CA ASP A 409 61.02 -32.07 44.02
C ASP A 409 61.11 -31.01 42.90
N GLY A 410 60.00 -30.36 42.54
CA GLY A 410 59.96 -29.38 41.45
C GLY A 410 60.25 -27.92 41.82
N THR A 411 60.14 -27.52 43.09
CA THR A 411 60.27 -26.10 43.50
C THR A 411 61.50 -25.76 44.34
N SER A 412 62.26 -26.77 44.82
CA SER A 412 63.48 -26.61 45.62
C SER A 412 64.51 -25.67 44.97
N GLU A 413 64.74 -25.84 43.66
CA GLU A 413 65.67 -25.03 42.88
C GLU A 413 65.12 -23.60 42.65
N LEU A 414 63.82 -23.45 42.42
CA LEU A 414 63.14 -22.15 42.22
C LEU A 414 63.24 -21.23 43.44
N PHE A 415 63.19 -21.78 44.66
CA PHE A 415 63.38 -21.00 45.89
C PHE A 415 64.78 -20.37 46.02
N THR A 416 65.75 -20.88 45.28
CA THR A 416 67.16 -20.42 45.31
C THR A 416 67.59 -19.71 44.03
N THR A 417 66.77 -19.67 42.99
CA THR A 417 67.14 -19.06 41.70
C THR A 417 66.29 -17.84 41.35
N VAL A 418 65.02 -17.79 41.76
CA VAL A 418 64.11 -16.68 41.44
C VAL A 418 64.47 -15.42 42.23
N GLN A 419 64.73 -14.31 41.53
CA GLN A 419 65.03 -13.03 42.13
C GLN A 419 63.77 -12.30 42.62
N ASN A 420 63.93 -11.42 43.61
CA ASN A 420 62.86 -10.65 44.24
C ASN A 420 62.03 -9.83 43.22
N ASP A 421 62.69 -9.23 42.22
CA ASP A 421 62.01 -8.47 41.16
C ASP A 421 61.18 -9.36 40.24
N ALA A 422 61.59 -10.61 40.03
CA ALA A 422 60.79 -11.59 39.29
C ALA A 422 59.54 -12.00 40.10
N VAL A 423 59.68 -12.22 41.40
CA VAL A 423 58.55 -12.52 42.31
C VAL A 423 57.53 -11.37 42.30
N ARG A 424 57.97 -10.11 42.43
CA ARG A 424 57.11 -8.92 42.37
C ARG A 424 56.36 -8.80 41.03
N ARG A 425 57.08 -8.99 39.91
CA ARG A 425 56.46 -8.96 38.57
C ARG A 425 55.44 -10.09 38.39
N ASN A 426 55.72 -11.28 38.91
CA ASN A 426 54.82 -12.43 38.82
C ASN A 426 53.59 -12.26 39.72
N LEU A 427 53.75 -11.72 40.92
CA LEU A 427 52.64 -11.32 41.80
C LEU A 427 51.70 -10.35 41.09
N TRP A 428 52.25 -9.28 40.50
CA TRP A 428 51.47 -8.29 39.76
C TRP A 428 50.74 -8.90 38.55
N LYS A 429 51.41 -9.74 37.76
CA LYS A 429 50.79 -10.45 36.62
C LYS A 429 49.63 -11.35 37.06
N LEU A 430 49.84 -12.13 38.11
CA LEU A 430 48.80 -13.03 38.65
C LEU A 430 47.64 -12.24 39.24
N ARG A 431 47.90 -11.13 39.94
CA ARG A 431 46.88 -10.24 40.49
C ARG A 431 46.00 -9.65 39.38
N ASN A 432 46.61 -9.15 38.30
CA ASN A 432 45.86 -8.61 37.16
C ASN A 432 45.04 -9.67 36.43
N SER A 433 45.63 -10.87 36.21
CA SER A 433 44.89 -11.99 35.61
C SER A 433 43.71 -12.43 36.49
N LEU A 434 43.91 -12.48 37.80
CA LEU A 434 42.90 -12.85 38.78
C LEU A 434 41.75 -11.84 38.81
N ASN A 435 42.06 -10.55 38.89
CA ASN A 435 41.08 -9.46 38.87
C ASN A 435 40.22 -9.52 37.61
N ASN A 436 40.84 -9.67 36.42
CA ASN A 436 40.09 -9.80 35.17
C ASN A 436 39.15 -11.02 35.14
N LYS A 437 39.60 -12.17 35.70
CA LYS A 437 38.76 -13.37 35.79
C LYS A 437 37.59 -13.19 36.78
N VAL A 438 37.83 -12.54 37.92
CA VAL A 438 36.78 -12.24 38.92
C VAL A 438 35.76 -11.27 38.36
N ILE A 439 36.20 -10.18 37.70
CA ILE A 439 35.33 -9.19 37.03
C ILE A 439 34.43 -9.88 35.99
N SER A 440 35.01 -10.73 35.14
CA SER A 440 34.25 -11.47 34.13
C SER A 440 33.20 -12.41 34.74
N ILE A 441 33.53 -13.08 35.84
CA ILE A 441 32.61 -14.00 36.52
C ILE A 441 31.51 -13.24 37.28
N ASP A 442 31.86 -12.12 37.92
CA ASP A 442 30.90 -11.25 38.61
C ASP A 442 29.85 -10.71 37.64
N ALA A 443 30.28 -10.22 36.47
CA ALA A 443 29.39 -9.77 35.41
C ALA A 443 28.45 -10.88 34.92
N LYS A 444 28.99 -12.08 34.68
CA LYS A 444 28.18 -13.24 34.24
C LYS A 444 27.16 -13.71 35.28
N ILE A 445 27.51 -13.65 36.57
CA ILE A 445 26.58 -13.98 37.64
C ILE A 445 25.42 -12.97 37.69
N LEU A 446 25.70 -11.67 37.72
CA LEU A 446 24.64 -10.65 37.77
C LEU A 446 23.77 -10.63 36.50
N LEU A 447 24.35 -10.90 35.34
CA LEU A 447 23.61 -11.05 34.08
C LEU A 447 22.65 -12.26 34.10
N ASN A 448 23.10 -13.39 34.64
CA ASN A 448 22.24 -14.55 34.86
C ASN A 448 21.13 -14.24 35.87
N GLU A 449 21.43 -13.52 36.95
CA GLU A 449 20.43 -13.10 37.93
C GLU A 449 19.33 -12.21 37.34
N TRP A 450 19.70 -11.23 36.50
CA TRP A 450 18.74 -10.40 35.77
C TRP A 450 17.90 -11.22 34.79
N THR A 451 18.50 -12.21 34.14
CA THR A 451 17.79 -13.15 33.28
C THR A 451 16.68 -13.89 34.05
N TYR A 452 16.91 -14.26 35.33
CA TYR A 452 15.81 -14.81 36.16
C TYR A 452 14.78 -13.78 36.56
N LYS A 453 15.15 -12.52 36.84
CA LYS A 453 14.15 -11.48 37.10
C LYS A 453 13.26 -11.25 35.87
N LYS A 454 13.78 -11.44 34.67
CA LYS A 454 13.00 -11.45 33.43
C LYS A 454 12.13 -12.69 33.25
N LEU A 455 12.31 -13.76 34.04
CA LEU A 455 11.43 -14.94 34.03
C LEU A 455 9.96 -14.63 34.35
N HIS A 456 9.69 -13.55 35.09
CA HIS A 456 8.33 -13.09 35.36
C HIS A 456 7.55 -12.80 34.06
N GLU A 457 8.24 -12.48 32.96
CA GLU A 457 7.62 -12.24 31.65
C GLU A 457 7.26 -13.55 30.93
N PHE A 458 7.86 -14.71 31.27
CA PHE A 458 7.54 -15.99 30.61
C PHE A 458 6.21 -16.58 31.05
N ALA A 459 5.70 -16.22 32.23
CA ALA A 459 4.33 -16.54 32.63
C ALA A 459 3.28 -15.90 31.69
N ARG A 460 3.67 -14.91 30.87
CA ARG A 460 2.83 -14.35 29.81
C ARG A 460 2.59 -15.34 28.67
N LEU A 461 3.54 -16.24 28.39
CA LEU A 461 3.39 -17.27 27.36
C LEU A 461 2.39 -18.37 27.74
N SER A 462 2.09 -18.52 29.03
CA SER A 462 1.07 -19.46 29.53
C SER A 462 -0.35 -18.88 29.55
N VAL A 463 -0.55 -17.65 29.06
CA VAL A 463 -1.89 -17.05 28.98
C VAL A 463 -2.63 -17.62 27.77
N ILE A 464 -3.76 -18.25 28.02
CA ILE A 464 -4.68 -18.76 27.00
C ILE A 464 -5.83 -17.75 26.86
N GLU A 465 -5.91 -17.08 25.71
CA GLU A 465 -6.95 -16.10 25.42
C GLU A 465 -8.02 -16.70 24.50
N ASN A 466 -9.09 -17.24 25.10
CA ASN A 466 -10.18 -17.89 24.37
C ASN A 466 -10.90 -16.95 23.38
N ARG A 467 -10.85 -15.63 23.60
CA ARG A 467 -11.43 -14.65 22.67
C ARG A 467 -10.75 -14.67 21.29
N LEU A 468 -9.48 -15.06 21.20
CA LEU A 468 -8.76 -15.24 19.93
C LEU A 468 -9.44 -16.27 19.02
N VAL A 469 -10.12 -17.26 19.60
CA VAL A 469 -10.88 -18.28 18.86
C VAL A 469 -12.32 -17.82 18.65
N VAL A 470 -12.98 -17.31 19.69
CA VAL A 470 -14.42 -16.98 19.64
C VAL A 470 -14.71 -15.79 18.70
N ILE A 471 -13.87 -14.75 18.68
CA ILE A 471 -14.11 -13.54 17.87
C ILE A 471 -14.18 -13.86 16.36
N PRO A 472 -13.22 -14.58 15.75
CA PRO A 472 -13.30 -14.97 14.34
C PRO A 472 -14.59 -15.73 13.99
N PHE A 473 -15.01 -16.70 14.82
CA PHE A 473 -16.25 -17.44 14.58
C PHE A 473 -17.49 -16.55 14.67
N VAL A 474 -17.53 -15.63 15.63
CA VAL A 474 -18.62 -14.65 15.75
C VAL A 474 -18.64 -13.69 14.55
N LYS A 475 -17.47 -13.22 14.08
CA LYS A 475 -17.34 -12.39 12.88
C LYS A 475 -17.85 -13.13 11.64
N LEU A 476 -17.44 -14.38 11.42
CA LEU A 476 -17.92 -15.23 10.32
C LEU A 476 -19.44 -15.44 10.37
N TYR A 477 -19.98 -15.79 11.54
CA TYR A 477 -21.41 -15.96 11.72
C TYR A 477 -22.18 -14.68 11.38
N LEU A 478 -21.69 -13.52 11.83
CA LEU A 478 -22.31 -12.23 11.52
C LEU A 478 -22.14 -11.83 10.05
N GLN A 479 -21.00 -12.08 9.42
CA GLN A 479 -20.79 -11.88 7.98
C GLN A 479 -21.76 -12.72 7.15
N ASP A 480 -21.97 -13.98 7.51
CA ASP A 480 -22.90 -14.87 6.81
C ASP A 480 -24.36 -14.49 7.04
N LYS A 481 -24.69 -14.03 8.25
CA LYS A 481 -25.99 -13.42 8.54
C LYS A 481 -26.19 -12.15 7.71
N LEU A 482 -25.18 -11.30 7.57
CA LEU A 482 -25.20 -10.10 6.73
C LEU A 482 -25.33 -10.44 5.24
N ARG A 483 -24.59 -11.45 4.75
CA ARG A 483 -24.72 -11.99 3.39
C ARG A 483 -26.12 -12.55 3.13
N SER A 484 -26.69 -13.27 4.09
CA SER A 484 -28.06 -13.80 4.00
C SER A 484 -29.09 -12.66 3.96
N MET A 485 -28.94 -11.65 4.81
CA MET A 485 -29.78 -10.44 4.77
C MET A 485 -29.64 -9.68 3.44
N LEU A 486 -28.42 -9.53 2.92
CA LEU A 486 -28.14 -8.95 1.62
C LEU A 486 -28.72 -9.79 0.47
N LYS A 487 -28.66 -11.13 0.52
CA LYS A 487 -29.30 -12.04 -0.45
C LYS A 487 -30.83 -11.87 -0.44
N THR A 488 -31.42 -11.72 0.75
CA THR A 488 -32.85 -11.49 0.93
C THR A 488 -33.26 -10.09 0.42
N HIS A 489 -32.37 -9.10 0.53
CA HIS A 489 -32.51 -7.79 -0.09
C HIS A 489 -32.31 -7.84 -1.62
N LYS A 490 -31.37 -8.65 -2.13
CA LYS A 490 -31.06 -8.84 -3.55
C LYS A 490 -32.25 -9.41 -4.34
N ARG A 491 -33.10 -10.22 -3.70
CA ARG A 491 -34.39 -10.69 -4.27
C ARG A 491 -35.50 -9.61 -4.29
N LYS A 492 -35.29 -8.46 -3.65
CA LYS A 492 -36.26 -7.35 -3.56
C LYS A 492 -35.89 -6.12 -4.40
N ILE A 493 -34.66 -6.01 -4.93
CA ILE A 493 -34.22 -4.90 -5.79
C ILE A 493 -34.96 -5.01 -7.14
N THR A 494 -36.09 -4.32 -7.24
CA THR A 494 -36.98 -4.35 -8.41
C THR A 494 -37.34 -2.96 -8.93
N THR A 495 -36.85 -1.89 -8.28
CA THR A 495 -37.11 -0.50 -8.68
C THR A 495 -35.83 0.29 -8.95
N GLU A 496 -35.88 1.29 -9.85
CA GLU A 496 -34.73 2.15 -10.20
C GLU A 496 -34.18 2.93 -8.98
N SER A 497 -35.03 3.28 -8.02
CA SER A 497 -34.62 3.91 -6.77
C SER A 497 -33.70 3.01 -5.91
N ASP A 498 -33.75 1.69 -6.08
CA ASP A 498 -32.91 0.75 -5.32
C ASP A 498 -31.51 0.62 -5.93
N HIS A 499 -31.37 0.79 -7.25
CA HIS A 499 -30.07 0.76 -7.93
C HIS A 499 -29.19 1.95 -7.56
N ILE A 500 -29.76 3.16 -7.57
CA ILE A 500 -29.05 4.41 -7.23
C ILE A 500 -28.45 4.30 -5.82
N LYS A 501 -29.26 3.91 -4.83
CA LYS A 501 -28.79 3.73 -3.44
C LYS A 501 -27.73 2.64 -3.31
N ALA A 502 -27.91 1.50 -4.00
CA ALA A 502 -26.92 0.42 -3.96
C ALA A 502 -25.58 0.87 -4.57
N LEU A 503 -25.61 1.63 -5.66
CA LEU A 503 -24.42 2.21 -6.27
C LEU A 503 -23.74 3.23 -5.34
N GLU A 504 -24.49 4.10 -4.68
CA GLU A 504 -23.94 5.05 -3.69
C GLU A 504 -23.23 4.34 -2.52
N ILE A 505 -23.89 3.34 -1.93
CA ILE A 505 -23.33 2.57 -0.79
C ILE A 505 -22.07 1.82 -1.23
N THR A 506 -22.14 1.08 -2.34
CA THR A 506 -20.98 0.32 -2.84
C THR A 506 -19.82 1.23 -3.19
N GLU A 507 -20.08 2.38 -3.81
CA GLU A 507 -19.04 3.35 -4.18
C GLU A 507 -18.38 3.99 -2.97
N LYS A 508 -19.14 4.33 -1.93
CA LYS A 508 -18.60 4.82 -0.66
C LYS A 508 -17.68 3.77 -0.02
N THR A 509 -18.16 2.52 0.12
CA THR A 509 -17.36 1.42 0.70
C THR A 509 -16.09 1.14 -0.11
N ILE A 510 -16.17 1.16 -1.44
CA ILE A 510 -15.00 0.98 -2.31
C ILE A 510 -14.02 2.13 -2.14
N SER A 511 -14.49 3.36 -2.02
CA SER A 511 -13.61 4.52 -1.82
C SER A 511 -12.87 4.45 -0.48
N ASP A 512 -13.53 3.99 0.58
CA ASP A 512 -12.96 3.92 1.93
C ASP A 512 -12.02 2.72 2.15
N HIS A 513 -12.15 1.64 1.36
CA HIS A 513 -11.49 0.35 1.63
C HIS A 513 -10.81 -0.31 0.41
N GLY A 514 -10.75 0.38 -0.72
CA GLY A 514 -10.72 -0.11 -2.11
C GLY A 514 -9.70 -1.14 -2.59
N LEU A 515 -8.81 -1.66 -1.73
CA LEU A 515 -7.87 -2.75 -2.06
C LEU A 515 -8.02 -3.99 -1.17
N LYS A 516 -8.94 -3.98 -0.20
CA LYS A 516 -9.19 -5.14 0.67
C LYS A 516 -9.98 -6.21 -0.09
N LYS A 517 -9.65 -7.50 0.11
CA LYS A 517 -10.38 -8.66 -0.46
C LYS A 517 -11.89 -8.58 -0.18
N SER A 518 -12.27 -7.99 0.96
CA SER A 518 -13.65 -7.78 1.36
C SER A 518 -14.46 -6.80 0.50
N CYS A 519 -13.82 -5.99 -0.36
CA CYS A 519 -14.50 -5.13 -1.33
C CYS A 519 -14.96 -5.88 -2.60
N SER A 520 -14.51 -7.11 -2.82
CA SER A 520 -14.88 -7.92 -4.00
C SER A 520 -16.40 -8.01 -4.22
N PRO A 521 -17.23 -8.34 -3.21
CA PRO A 521 -18.68 -8.42 -3.38
C PRO A 521 -19.34 -7.09 -3.80
N HIS A 522 -18.80 -5.95 -3.36
CA HIS A 522 -19.29 -4.62 -3.74
C HIS A 522 -19.00 -4.33 -5.21
N HIS A 523 -17.80 -4.66 -5.69
CA HIS A 523 -17.47 -4.57 -7.11
C HIS A 523 -18.31 -5.51 -7.96
N GLN A 524 -18.56 -6.73 -7.49
CA GLN A 524 -19.45 -7.67 -8.16
C GLN A 524 -20.88 -7.14 -8.27
N LEU A 525 -21.42 -6.58 -7.18
CA LEU A 525 -22.75 -5.98 -7.18
C LEU A 525 -22.86 -4.78 -8.14
N GLN A 526 -21.86 -3.90 -8.18
CA GLN A 526 -21.81 -2.84 -9.19
C GLN A 526 -21.81 -3.43 -10.62
N GLY A 527 -21.09 -4.55 -10.83
CA GLY A 527 -21.09 -5.27 -12.11
C GLY A 527 -22.48 -5.76 -12.52
N ASP A 528 -23.19 -6.38 -11.58
CA ASP A 528 -24.56 -6.88 -11.76
C ASP A 528 -25.53 -5.74 -12.10
N ILE A 529 -25.44 -4.62 -11.37
CA ILE A 529 -26.29 -3.43 -11.58
C ILE A 529 -26.03 -2.84 -12.96
N PHE A 530 -24.77 -2.57 -13.32
CA PHE A 530 -24.46 -2.01 -14.64
C PHE A 530 -24.86 -2.97 -15.78
N PHE A 531 -24.69 -4.28 -15.61
CA PHE A 531 -25.16 -5.24 -16.59
C PHE A 531 -26.70 -5.22 -16.76
N SER A 532 -27.43 -5.09 -15.64
CA SER A 532 -28.89 -4.94 -15.65
C SER A 532 -29.33 -3.64 -16.34
N LEU A 533 -28.67 -2.52 -16.04
CA LEU A 533 -28.93 -1.22 -16.68
C LEU A 533 -28.64 -1.26 -18.19
N ALA A 534 -27.57 -1.95 -18.61
CA ALA A 534 -27.26 -2.15 -20.01
C ALA A 534 -28.38 -2.89 -20.76
N ARG A 535 -29.04 -3.87 -20.12
CA ARG A 535 -30.16 -4.60 -20.72
C ARG A 535 -31.43 -3.76 -20.87
N LYS A 536 -31.60 -2.73 -20.04
CA LYS A 536 -32.75 -1.82 -20.07
C LYS A 536 -32.53 -0.59 -20.96
N ALA A 537 -31.29 -0.28 -21.32
CA ALA A 537 -30.97 0.92 -22.08
C ALA A 537 -31.44 0.84 -23.54
N ASP A 538 -32.14 1.88 -24.00
CA ASP A 538 -32.73 1.95 -25.35
C ASP A 538 -31.71 2.23 -26.46
N THR A 539 -30.54 2.79 -26.13
CA THR A 539 -29.55 3.22 -27.12
C THR A 539 -28.25 2.45 -26.98
N THR A 540 -27.69 2.03 -28.11
CA THR A 540 -26.45 1.24 -28.18
C THR A 540 -25.29 1.92 -27.43
N ASP A 541 -25.14 3.24 -27.56
CA ASP A 541 -24.07 3.98 -26.89
C ASP A 541 -24.17 3.86 -25.36
N ILE A 542 -25.35 4.09 -24.78
CA ILE A 542 -25.59 3.99 -23.33
C ILE A 542 -25.40 2.54 -22.85
N LYS A 543 -25.93 1.57 -23.61
CA LYS A 543 -25.73 0.14 -23.34
C LYS A 543 -24.23 -0.18 -23.27
N CYS A 544 -23.43 0.25 -24.24
CA CYS A 544 -21.99 0.01 -24.28
C CYS A 544 -21.27 0.65 -23.09
N VAL A 545 -21.62 1.87 -22.69
CA VAL A 545 -21.02 2.53 -21.49
C VAL A 545 -21.27 1.70 -20.23
N TYR A 546 -22.50 1.25 -20.01
CA TYR A 546 -22.82 0.38 -18.87
C TYR A 546 -22.08 -0.97 -18.94
N LEU A 547 -21.98 -1.59 -20.12
CA LEU A 547 -21.23 -2.84 -20.27
C LEU A 547 -19.73 -2.66 -19.99
N PHE A 548 -19.11 -1.56 -20.43
CA PHE A 548 -17.71 -1.26 -20.09
C PHE A 548 -17.51 -1.10 -18.58
N ALA A 549 -18.43 -0.41 -17.90
CA ALA A 549 -18.40 -0.27 -16.45
C ALA A 549 -18.59 -1.62 -15.74
N SER A 550 -19.46 -2.48 -16.27
CA SER A 550 -19.70 -3.84 -15.76
C SER A 550 -18.45 -4.74 -15.90
N VAL A 551 -17.78 -4.71 -17.07
CA VAL A 551 -16.52 -5.45 -17.29
C VAL A 551 -15.43 -5.03 -16.33
N ASP A 552 -15.25 -3.71 -16.10
CA ASP A 552 -14.28 -3.23 -15.11
C ASP A 552 -14.66 -3.70 -13.70
N ALA A 553 -15.97 -3.72 -13.40
CA ALA A 553 -16.48 -4.17 -12.11
C ALA A 553 -16.08 -5.58 -11.75
N TYR A 554 -16.43 -6.50 -12.63
CA TYR A 554 -16.13 -7.90 -12.45
C TYR A 554 -14.62 -8.14 -12.48
N SER A 555 -13.87 -7.41 -13.31
CA SER A 555 -12.41 -7.49 -13.34
C SER A 555 -11.78 -7.09 -12.00
N MET A 556 -12.29 -6.03 -11.34
CA MET A 556 -11.82 -5.63 -10.01
C MET A 556 -12.22 -6.65 -8.94
N SER A 557 -13.43 -7.20 -9.03
CA SER A 557 -13.86 -8.27 -8.12
C SER A 557 -12.96 -9.51 -8.22
N SER A 558 -12.71 -10.00 -9.45
CA SER A 558 -11.80 -11.12 -9.70
C SER A 558 -10.35 -10.83 -9.29
N LEU A 559 -9.89 -9.57 -9.36
CA LEU A 559 -8.54 -9.20 -8.93
C LEU A 559 -8.40 -9.31 -7.40
N LEU A 560 -9.42 -8.85 -6.66
CA LEU A 560 -9.42 -8.88 -5.19
C LEU A 560 -9.74 -10.27 -4.64
N CYS A 561 -10.55 -11.05 -5.36
CA CYS A 561 -10.88 -12.42 -5.04
C CYS A 561 -10.67 -13.31 -6.27
N PRO A 562 -9.43 -13.81 -6.49
CA PRO A 562 -9.11 -14.68 -7.62
C PRO A 562 -9.90 -15.98 -7.67
N ASP A 563 -10.50 -16.38 -6.56
CA ASP A 563 -11.29 -17.60 -6.43
C ASP A 563 -12.76 -17.42 -6.87
N SER A 564 -13.19 -16.20 -7.23
CA SER A 564 -14.59 -15.88 -7.55
C SER A 564 -14.98 -16.27 -8.98
N VAL A 565 -15.47 -17.49 -9.17
CA VAL A 565 -16.00 -18.00 -10.46
C VAL A 565 -17.10 -17.09 -11.03
N SER A 566 -18.01 -16.61 -10.17
CA SER A 566 -19.11 -15.71 -10.56
C SER A 566 -18.64 -14.37 -11.14
N SER A 567 -17.49 -13.85 -10.68
CA SER A 567 -16.90 -12.63 -11.25
C SER A 567 -16.33 -12.88 -12.65
N PHE A 568 -15.67 -14.03 -12.88
CA PHE A 568 -15.20 -14.39 -14.23
C PHE A 568 -16.36 -14.58 -15.20
N TYR A 569 -17.43 -15.25 -14.76
CA TYR A 569 -18.66 -15.41 -15.53
C TYR A 569 -19.28 -14.06 -15.92
N GLY A 570 -19.52 -13.17 -14.96
CA GLY A 570 -20.08 -11.84 -15.24
C GLY A 570 -19.22 -11.01 -16.19
N CYS A 571 -17.89 -11.11 -16.05
CA CYS A 571 -16.94 -10.45 -16.95
C CYS A 571 -17.02 -11.00 -18.39
N ALA A 572 -17.02 -12.33 -18.55
CA ALA A 572 -17.08 -12.96 -19.86
C ALA A 572 -18.39 -12.65 -20.58
N ARG A 573 -19.51 -12.74 -19.86
CA ARG A 573 -20.83 -12.41 -20.38
C ARG A 573 -20.93 -10.96 -20.88
N SER A 574 -20.42 -10.01 -20.10
CA SER A 574 -20.42 -8.59 -20.47
C SER A 574 -19.53 -8.29 -21.68
N LEU A 575 -18.41 -9.03 -21.83
CA LEU A 575 -17.52 -8.93 -22.98
C LEU A 575 -18.15 -9.48 -24.27
N ILE A 576 -18.92 -10.57 -24.20
CA ILE A 576 -19.66 -11.09 -25.37
C ILE A 576 -20.69 -10.08 -25.84
N GLU A 577 -21.48 -9.51 -24.92
CA GLU A 577 -22.47 -8.49 -25.27
C GLU A 577 -21.79 -7.24 -25.87
N LEU A 578 -20.63 -6.80 -25.36
CA LEU A 578 -19.85 -5.73 -26.00
C LEU A 578 -19.40 -6.10 -27.41
N GLY A 579 -18.97 -7.34 -27.62
CA GLY A 579 -18.64 -7.86 -28.95
C GLY A 579 -19.85 -7.77 -29.88
N ASP A 580 -21.03 -8.15 -29.41
CA ASP A 580 -22.28 -8.12 -30.18
C ASP A 580 -22.73 -6.70 -30.54
N GLN A 581 -22.59 -5.74 -29.61
CA GLN A 581 -22.97 -4.34 -29.87
C GLN A 581 -21.99 -3.60 -30.78
N LEU A 582 -20.69 -3.93 -30.71
CA LEU A 582 -19.64 -3.20 -31.43
C LEU A 582 -19.13 -3.91 -32.69
N GLY A 583 -19.43 -5.21 -32.85
CA GLY A 583 -18.90 -6.04 -33.94
C GLY A 583 -17.38 -6.24 -33.88
N ILE A 584 -16.76 -6.12 -32.69
CA ILE A 584 -15.30 -6.17 -32.52
C ILE A 584 -14.88 -7.53 -31.96
N ASN A 585 -14.20 -8.33 -32.81
CA ASN A 585 -13.74 -9.69 -32.49
C ASN A 585 -12.84 -9.75 -31.24
N SER A 586 -12.05 -8.70 -30.97
CA SER A 586 -11.16 -8.66 -29.80
C SER A 586 -11.88 -8.79 -28.44
N PHE A 587 -13.17 -8.47 -28.36
CA PHE A 587 -13.95 -8.66 -27.13
C PHE A 587 -14.31 -10.13 -26.90
N TYR A 588 -14.68 -10.88 -27.94
CA TYR A 588 -14.91 -12.32 -27.83
C TYR A 588 -13.63 -13.06 -27.41
N LYS A 589 -12.47 -12.71 -27.99
CA LYS A 589 -11.16 -13.24 -27.57
C LYS A 589 -10.89 -13.01 -26.07
N LYS A 590 -11.24 -11.82 -25.55
CA LYS A 590 -11.10 -11.52 -24.12
C LYS A 590 -12.11 -12.28 -23.26
N ALA A 591 -13.34 -12.46 -23.75
CA ALA A 591 -14.38 -13.21 -23.06
C ALA A 591 -13.97 -14.67 -22.88
N GLU A 592 -13.49 -15.31 -23.95
CA GLU A 592 -13.00 -16.68 -23.95
C GLU A 592 -11.83 -16.86 -22.97
N SER A 593 -10.84 -15.96 -23.02
CA SER A 593 -9.71 -15.99 -22.09
C SER A 593 -10.14 -15.84 -20.63
N LYS A 594 -11.10 -14.96 -20.33
CA LYS A 594 -11.64 -14.78 -18.98
C LYS A 594 -12.43 -15.99 -18.49
N ALA A 595 -13.23 -16.59 -19.37
CA ALA A 595 -14.03 -17.76 -19.03
C ALA A 595 -13.16 -18.98 -18.74
N ARG A 596 -12.11 -19.23 -19.56
CA ARG A 596 -11.11 -20.28 -19.27
C ARG A 596 -10.41 -20.07 -17.94
N HIS A 597 -10.09 -18.82 -17.61
CA HIS A 597 -9.45 -18.51 -16.34
C HIS A 597 -10.37 -18.90 -15.17
N GLY A 598 -11.67 -18.60 -15.27
CA GLY A 598 -12.67 -19.02 -14.28
C GLY A 598 -12.75 -20.55 -14.10
N LEU A 599 -12.59 -21.32 -15.17
CA LEU A 599 -12.54 -22.80 -15.10
C LEU A 599 -11.26 -23.34 -14.47
N SER A 600 -10.14 -22.60 -14.58
CA SER A 600 -8.82 -23.04 -14.09
C SER A 600 -8.59 -22.84 -12.59
N VAL A 601 -9.51 -22.16 -11.89
CA VAL A 601 -9.41 -21.87 -10.46
C VAL A 601 -9.50 -23.18 -9.64
N LYS A 602 -8.40 -23.56 -8.95
CA LYS A 602 -8.36 -24.71 -8.04
C LYS A 602 -8.91 -24.33 -6.67
N MET A 603 -9.94 -25.04 -6.21
CA MET A 603 -10.62 -24.78 -4.94
C MET A 603 -9.91 -25.48 -3.76
N LEU A 604 -9.71 -24.75 -2.65
CA LEU A 604 -9.59 -25.35 -1.32
C LEU A 604 -10.98 -25.89 -0.95
N LYS A 605 -11.13 -27.20 -0.75
CA LYS A 605 -12.41 -27.84 -0.43
C LYS A 605 -13.07 -27.17 0.80
N PRO A 606 -14.24 -26.52 0.67
CA PRO A 606 -15.10 -26.24 1.81
C PRO A 606 -15.95 -27.50 2.09
N GLN A 607 -16.22 -27.77 3.36
CA GLN A 607 -17.12 -28.84 3.79
C GLN A 607 -18.51 -28.72 3.13
N GLU A 608 -19.08 -29.89 2.86
CA GLU A 608 -20.40 -30.15 2.24
C GLU A 608 -21.48 -29.14 2.69
N SER A 609 -21.81 -28.20 1.81
CA SER A 609 -22.95 -27.30 1.96
C SER A 609 -23.58 -27.00 0.59
N SER A 610 -24.80 -26.47 0.61
CA SER A 610 -25.68 -26.23 -0.55
C SER A 610 -25.11 -25.36 -1.68
N ASP A 611 -23.92 -24.76 -1.49
CA ASP A 611 -23.26 -23.92 -2.48
C ASP A 611 -22.64 -24.73 -3.64
N GLN A 612 -22.41 -26.04 -3.46
CA GLN A 612 -21.79 -26.89 -4.48
C GLN A 612 -22.65 -27.07 -5.76
N PHE A 613 -23.98 -27.05 -5.62
CA PHE A 613 -24.91 -27.19 -6.76
C PHE A 613 -24.92 -25.93 -7.67
N ILE A 614 -24.76 -24.74 -7.09
CA ILE A 614 -24.76 -23.47 -7.84
C ILE A 614 -23.44 -23.25 -8.58
N GLU A 615 -22.34 -23.80 -8.05
CA GLU A 615 -21.00 -23.64 -8.63
C GLU A 615 -20.74 -24.56 -9.82
N ASP A 616 -21.30 -25.77 -9.82
CA ASP A 616 -21.24 -26.69 -10.96
C ASP A 616 -22.10 -26.16 -12.14
N ASP A 617 -23.26 -25.57 -11.86
CA ASP A 617 -24.08 -24.86 -12.86
C ASP A 617 -23.30 -23.69 -13.48
N LEU A 618 -22.61 -22.89 -12.67
CA LEU A 618 -21.80 -21.76 -13.17
C LEU A 618 -20.60 -22.20 -14.02
N LYS A 619 -20.01 -23.36 -13.76
CA LYS A 619 -18.94 -23.92 -14.60
C LYS A 619 -19.47 -24.38 -15.95
N ALA A 620 -20.62 -25.05 -15.97
CA ALA A 620 -21.29 -25.41 -17.22
C ALA A 620 -21.62 -24.14 -18.04
N GLU A 621 -22.14 -23.10 -17.39
CA GLU A 621 -22.40 -21.82 -18.05
C GLU A 621 -21.12 -21.14 -18.58
N LEU A 622 -19.97 -21.30 -17.90
CA LEU A 622 -18.68 -20.80 -18.40
C LEU A 622 -18.21 -21.55 -19.65
N GLU A 623 -18.40 -22.86 -19.72
CA GLU A 623 -18.12 -23.66 -20.91
C GLU A 623 -19.01 -23.22 -22.09
N ASP A 624 -20.30 -22.96 -21.84
CA ASP A 624 -21.21 -22.41 -22.83
C ASP A 624 -20.75 -21.04 -23.35
N LEU A 625 -20.26 -20.15 -22.46
CA LEU A 625 -19.71 -18.85 -22.86
C LEU A 625 -18.42 -18.99 -23.69
N ILE A 626 -17.56 -19.97 -23.41
CA ILE A 626 -16.36 -20.26 -24.23
C ILE A 626 -16.80 -20.66 -25.63
N ASN A 627 -17.74 -21.61 -25.74
CA ASN A 627 -18.25 -22.09 -27.02
C ASN A 627 -18.92 -20.96 -27.82
N LEU A 628 -19.73 -20.14 -27.14
CA LEU A 628 -20.39 -18.98 -27.74
C LEU A 628 -19.38 -17.96 -28.25
N ALA A 629 -18.34 -17.65 -27.47
CA ALA A 629 -17.30 -16.70 -27.89
C ALA A 629 -16.54 -17.22 -29.12
N ILE A 630 -16.12 -18.49 -29.13
CA ILE A 630 -15.43 -19.12 -30.28
C ILE A 630 -16.33 -19.10 -31.53
N TRP A 631 -17.61 -19.44 -31.38
CA TRP A 631 -18.57 -19.42 -32.48
C TRP A 631 -18.73 -18.01 -33.07
N LYS A 632 -18.88 -16.98 -32.22
CA LYS A 632 -18.98 -15.57 -32.65
C LYS A 632 -17.70 -15.08 -33.32
N MET A 633 -16.53 -15.50 -32.85
CA MET A 633 -15.24 -15.18 -33.48
C MET A 633 -15.18 -15.66 -34.93
N ASN A 634 -15.75 -16.84 -35.21
CA ASN A 634 -15.74 -17.46 -36.54
C ASN A 634 -16.80 -16.90 -37.49
N ILE A 635 -17.91 -16.36 -36.97
CA ILE A 635 -18.97 -15.73 -37.79
C ILE A 635 -18.65 -14.29 -38.17
N SER A 636 -17.97 -13.56 -37.28
CA SER A 636 -17.64 -12.14 -37.48
C SER A 636 -16.72 -11.87 -38.68
N GLU A 637 -16.07 -12.90 -39.25
CA GLU A 637 -15.25 -12.79 -40.46
C GLU A 637 -16.11 -12.74 -41.75
N ALA A 638 -17.40 -13.11 -41.68
CA ALA A 638 -18.28 -13.26 -42.84
C ALA A 638 -19.36 -12.16 -43.00
N MET A 639 -19.56 -11.27 -42.03
CA MET A 639 -20.74 -10.39 -42.02
C MET A 639 -20.41 -8.96 -41.60
N LEU A 640 -19.87 -8.17 -42.53
CA LEU A 640 -19.59 -6.75 -42.33
C LEU A 640 -20.42 -5.90 -43.31
N VAL A 641 -21.75 -5.87 -43.12
CA VAL A 641 -22.63 -4.88 -43.77
C VAL A 641 -23.75 -4.43 -42.81
N LYS A 642 -23.59 -3.17 -42.36
CA LYS A 642 -24.57 -2.15 -41.93
C LYS A 642 -25.76 -2.55 -41.05
N ILE A 643 -25.83 -1.93 -39.87
CA ILE A 643 -27.10 -1.52 -39.26
C ILE A 643 -27.00 -0.03 -38.89
N ASN A 644 -27.90 0.76 -39.47
CA ASN A 644 -28.18 2.15 -39.15
C ASN A 644 -29.56 2.14 -38.48
N VAL A 645 -29.72 2.73 -37.29
CA VAL A 645 -31.04 2.89 -36.65
C VAL A 645 -31.33 4.37 -36.49
N ALA A 646 -32.37 4.81 -37.18
CA ALA A 646 -32.92 6.14 -37.11
C ALA A 646 -33.79 6.30 -35.84
N ASN A 647 -33.66 7.47 -35.22
CA ASN A 647 -34.48 7.95 -34.12
C ASN A 647 -35.94 8.16 -34.56
N GLN A 648 -36.88 7.80 -33.70
CA GLN A 648 -38.17 8.48 -33.60
C GLN A 648 -38.79 8.21 -32.24
N MET A 649 -39.06 9.29 -31.49
CA MET A 649 -40.26 9.45 -30.66
C MET A 649 -40.39 10.94 -30.33
N GLN A 650 -41.35 11.61 -30.98
CA GLN A 650 -41.85 12.91 -30.57
C GLN A 650 -43.37 12.75 -30.43
N GLY A 651 -43.80 12.32 -29.24
CA GLY A 651 -45.20 12.30 -28.86
C GLY A 651 -45.63 13.71 -28.47
N GLN A 652 -46.02 14.53 -29.44
CA GLN A 652 -46.73 15.76 -29.16
C GLN A 652 -48.18 15.43 -28.80
N CYS A 653 -48.56 15.75 -27.56
CA CYS A 653 -49.96 15.81 -27.17
C CYS A 653 -50.62 16.90 -28.02
N LYS A 654 -51.56 16.52 -28.89
CA LYS A 654 -52.34 17.47 -29.69
C LYS A 654 -53.20 18.31 -28.74
N VAL A 655 -52.82 19.57 -28.56
CA VAL A 655 -53.67 20.60 -27.95
C VAL A 655 -54.66 21.07 -29.01
N ASP A 656 -55.94 21.17 -28.66
CA ASP A 656 -57.00 21.70 -29.54
C ASP A 656 -56.64 23.10 -30.06
N THR A 657 -56.44 23.24 -31.36
CA THR A 657 -56.08 24.51 -32.04
C THR A 657 -57.08 25.63 -31.69
N TYR A 658 -58.34 25.27 -31.47
CA TYR A 658 -59.42 26.19 -31.07
C TYR A 658 -59.20 26.86 -29.69
N VAL A 659 -58.57 26.18 -28.73
CA VAL A 659 -58.27 26.75 -27.41
C VAL A 659 -57.07 27.69 -27.49
N ILE A 660 -56.10 27.37 -28.34
CA ILE A 660 -54.90 28.19 -28.58
C ILE A 660 -55.30 29.52 -29.20
N ASP A 661 -56.12 29.53 -30.25
CA ASP A 661 -56.52 30.76 -30.95
C ASP A 661 -57.33 31.71 -30.05
N ARG A 662 -58.20 31.17 -29.18
CA ARG A 662 -58.94 31.99 -28.19
C ARG A 662 -58.04 32.55 -27.10
N LEU A 663 -57.00 31.82 -26.69
CA LEU A 663 -56.03 32.28 -25.71
C LEU A 663 -55.15 33.39 -26.30
N LYS A 664 -54.75 33.26 -27.56
CA LYS A 664 -54.02 34.27 -28.33
C LYS A 664 -54.85 35.56 -28.50
N ASP A 665 -56.14 35.45 -28.84
CA ASP A 665 -57.06 36.60 -28.94
C ASP A 665 -57.28 37.31 -27.59
N LEU A 666 -57.42 36.56 -26.49
CA LEU A 666 -57.52 37.13 -25.15
C LEU A 666 -56.22 37.84 -24.74
N TRP A 667 -55.06 37.20 -24.99
CA TRP A 667 -53.76 37.79 -24.71
C TRP A 667 -53.57 39.11 -25.47
N GLY A 668 -53.98 39.17 -26.74
CA GLY A 668 -53.97 40.39 -27.54
C GLY A 668 -54.75 41.56 -26.90
N LYS A 669 -55.83 41.27 -26.17
CA LYS A 669 -56.74 42.26 -25.54
C LYS A 669 -56.29 42.76 -24.16
N LEU A 670 -55.29 42.14 -23.54
CA LEU A 670 -54.74 42.59 -22.26
C LEU A 670 -53.87 43.84 -22.43
N ASP A 671 -53.93 44.76 -21.47
CA ASP A 671 -53.08 45.94 -21.44
C ASP A 671 -51.61 45.57 -21.13
N GLU A 672 -50.68 46.46 -21.50
CA GLU A 672 -49.24 46.21 -21.36
C GLU A 672 -48.80 46.00 -19.91
N LYS A 673 -49.45 46.68 -18.94
CA LYS A 673 -49.14 46.52 -17.52
C LYS A 673 -49.52 45.12 -17.04
N THR A 674 -50.73 44.64 -17.37
CA THR A 674 -51.17 43.28 -17.05
C THR A 674 -50.27 42.21 -17.69
N LYS A 675 -49.77 42.44 -18.91
CA LYS A 675 -48.83 41.51 -19.58
C LYS A 675 -47.48 41.45 -18.87
N ARG A 676 -46.95 42.58 -18.40
CA ARG A 676 -45.68 42.63 -17.63
C ARG A 676 -45.83 41.98 -16.25
N GLU A 677 -46.94 42.24 -15.55
CA GLU A 677 -47.25 41.61 -14.25
C GLU A 677 -47.41 40.08 -14.36
N PHE A 678 -47.74 39.54 -15.54
CA PHE A 678 -47.86 38.11 -15.78
C PHE A 678 -46.50 37.36 -15.74
N LEU A 679 -45.37 38.04 -15.97
CA LEU A 679 -44.02 37.47 -15.85
C LEU A 679 -43.49 37.44 -14.41
N VAL A 680 -44.22 38.03 -13.46
CA VAL A 680 -43.84 38.08 -12.05
C VAL A 680 -44.62 36.97 -11.31
N VAL A 681 -43.89 35.98 -10.81
CA VAL A 681 -44.47 34.84 -10.09
C VAL A 681 -44.09 34.92 -8.62
N ASP A 682 -45.07 35.21 -7.77
CA ASP A 682 -44.90 35.14 -6.32
C ASP A 682 -44.68 33.68 -5.89
N ARG A 683 -43.55 33.43 -5.22
CA ARG A 683 -43.18 32.09 -4.75
C ARG A 683 -44.17 31.54 -3.74
N THR A 684 -44.73 32.38 -2.88
CA THR A 684 -45.70 31.94 -1.86
C THR A 684 -46.97 31.41 -2.55
N SER A 685 -47.51 32.18 -3.47
CA SER A 685 -48.67 31.81 -4.30
C SER A 685 -48.41 30.56 -5.15
N LEU A 686 -47.18 30.38 -5.65
CA LEU A 686 -46.79 29.17 -6.37
C LEU A 686 -46.78 27.94 -5.43
N ILE A 687 -46.22 28.07 -4.23
CA ILE A 687 -46.18 27.01 -3.22
C ILE A 687 -47.60 26.65 -2.75
N ASP A 688 -48.44 27.64 -2.46
CA ASP A 688 -49.83 27.45 -2.06
C ASP A 688 -50.61 26.73 -3.17
N TYR A 689 -50.44 27.15 -4.42
CA TYR A 689 -51.01 26.46 -5.56
C TYR A 689 -50.56 24.99 -5.65
N LEU A 690 -49.29 24.70 -5.36
CA LEU A 690 -48.80 23.32 -5.34
C LEU A 690 -49.39 22.51 -4.20
N HIS A 691 -49.59 23.10 -3.02
CA HIS A 691 -50.30 22.46 -1.91
C HIS A 691 -51.75 22.11 -2.28
N ASP A 692 -52.42 22.99 -3.02
CA ASP A 692 -53.83 22.80 -3.41
C ASP A 692 -54.02 21.83 -4.57
N ASN A 693 -53.02 21.66 -5.44
CA ASN A 693 -53.15 20.90 -6.69
C ASN A 693 -52.25 19.63 -6.77
N MET A 694 -51.31 19.44 -5.84
CA MET A 694 -50.46 18.24 -5.76
C MET A 694 -50.71 17.49 -4.45
N TYR A 695 -50.94 16.18 -4.53
CA TYR A 695 -51.34 15.37 -3.37
C TYR A 695 -50.17 14.87 -2.49
N ASP A 696 -48.91 15.03 -2.91
CA ASP A 696 -47.74 14.48 -2.20
C ASP A 696 -46.92 15.58 -1.48
N LYS A 697 -46.97 15.56 -0.14
CA LYS A 697 -46.20 16.46 0.73
C LYS A 697 -44.69 16.36 0.52
N LYS A 698 -44.18 15.15 0.24
CA LYS A 698 -42.75 14.91 0.00
C LYS A 698 -42.30 15.55 -1.32
N MET A 699 -43.15 15.50 -2.33
CA MET A 699 -42.92 16.18 -3.61
C MET A 699 -42.83 17.70 -3.43
N ILE A 700 -43.71 18.29 -2.62
CA ILE A 700 -43.69 19.73 -2.33
C ILE A 700 -42.41 20.13 -1.58
N GLU A 701 -41.91 19.30 -0.66
CA GLU A 701 -40.62 19.51 -0.02
C GLU A 701 -39.45 19.49 -1.03
N HIS A 702 -39.46 18.56 -1.99
CA HIS A 702 -38.45 18.48 -3.05
C HIS A 702 -38.49 19.68 -4.00
N ILE A 703 -39.69 20.12 -4.39
CA ILE A 703 -39.88 21.33 -5.19
C ILE A 703 -39.40 22.56 -4.40
N SER A 704 -39.73 22.62 -3.11
CA SER A 704 -39.29 23.71 -2.23
C SER A 704 -37.77 23.79 -2.14
N LYS A 705 -37.05 22.65 -2.16
CA LYS A 705 -35.58 22.61 -2.26
C LYS A 705 -35.08 23.18 -3.59
N CYS A 706 -35.70 22.84 -4.72
CA CYS A 706 -35.34 23.37 -6.03
C CYS A 706 -35.54 24.89 -6.14
N LEU A 707 -36.49 25.45 -5.37
CA LEU A 707 -36.78 26.88 -5.29
C LEU A 707 -35.89 27.66 -4.30
N ARG A 708 -35.02 26.99 -3.53
CA ARG A 708 -34.07 27.67 -2.64
C ARG A 708 -32.85 28.12 -3.45
N VAL A 709 -32.93 29.32 -4.00
CA VAL A 709 -31.81 30.04 -4.60
C VAL A 709 -31.49 31.20 -3.68
N ASP A 710 -30.30 31.20 -3.09
CA ASP A 710 -29.80 32.29 -2.23
C ASP A 710 -28.93 33.24 -3.07
N ASP A 711 -28.61 34.43 -2.55
CA ASP A 711 -27.87 35.48 -3.28
C ASP A 711 -26.46 35.03 -3.76
N GLU A 712 -25.94 33.91 -3.22
CA GLU A 712 -24.66 33.28 -3.58
C GLU A 712 -24.79 32.04 -4.50
N LEU A 713 -26.01 31.56 -4.79
CA LEU A 713 -26.27 30.30 -5.49
C LEU A 713 -26.86 30.54 -6.90
N GLY A 714 -26.27 29.91 -7.93
CA GLY A 714 -26.86 29.86 -9.27
C GLY A 714 -27.95 28.79 -9.41
N TRP A 715 -28.77 28.87 -10.46
CA TRP A 715 -29.74 27.81 -10.82
C TRP A 715 -29.07 26.49 -11.16
N ARG A 716 -27.83 26.59 -11.66
CA ARG A 716 -27.00 25.46 -12.10
C ARG A 716 -25.81 25.28 -11.16
N TRP A 717 -25.60 24.05 -10.73
CA TRP A 717 -24.49 23.68 -9.85
C TRP A 717 -24.04 22.24 -10.15
N TRP A 718 -22.84 21.88 -9.73
CA TRP A 718 -22.23 20.56 -9.95
C TRP A 718 -21.97 19.86 -8.63
N LYS A 719 -22.48 18.64 -8.48
CA LYS A 719 -22.18 17.79 -7.32
C LYS A 719 -21.16 16.73 -7.69
N CYS A 720 -20.11 16.56 -6.87
CA CYS A 720 -19.08 15.54 -7.11
C CYS A 720 -19.62 14.10 -7.09
N ARG A 721 -20.74 13.83 -6.39
CA ARG A 721 -21.39 12.51 -6.27
C ARG A 721 -20.64 11.43 -5.49
N ILE A 722 -19.35 11.57 -5.28
CA ILE A 722 -18.54 10.65 -4.44
C ILE A 722 -18.34 11.25 -3.06
N CYS A 723 -18.09 12.56 -3.00
CA CYS A 723 -17.88 13.31 -1.77
C CYS A 723 -18.90 14.46 -1.66
N PRO A 724 -19.04 15.10 -0.49
CA PRO A 724 -20.05 16.15 -0.28
C PRO A 724 -19.76 17.45 -1.06
N GLN A 725 -18.66 17.55 -1.83
CA GLN A 725 -18.29 18.75 -2.57
C GLN A 725 -19.35 19.16 -3.60
N VAL A 726 -19.76 20.43 -3.51
CA VAL A 726 -20.56 21.16 -4.50
C VAL A 726 -19.66 22.21 -5.17
N ASN A 727 -19.78 22.36 -6.48
CA ASN A 727 -19.04 23.31 -7.29
C ASN A 727 -20.01 24.16 -8.11
N TYR A 728 -19.70 25.44 -8.29
CA TYR A 728 -20.55 26.37 -9.03
C TYR A 728 -20.10 26.61 -10.47
N CYS A 729 -18.97 26.01 -10.86
CA CYS A 729 -18.55 26.00 -12.25
C CYS A 729 -18.04 24.61 -12.67
N PHE A 730 -18.13 24.37 -13.98
CA PHE A 730 -17.70 23.12 -14.60
C PHE A 730 -16.21 22.84 -14.39
N THR A 731 -15.36 23.86 -14.53
CA THR A 731 -13.91 23.72 -14.38
C THR A 731 -13.52 23.26 -12.98
N ASP A 732 -14.11 23.81 -11.94
CA ASP A 732 -13.82 23.41 -10.55
C ASP A 732 -14.25 21.97 -10.28
N CYS A 733 -15.44 21.58 -10.76
CA CYS A 733 -15.90 20.19 -10.65
C CYS A 733 -14.96 19.22 -11.37
N LYS A 734 -14.56 19.57 -12.60
CA LYS A 734 -13.63 18.77 -13.42
C LYS A 734 -12.29 18.58 -12.72
N TRP A 735 -11.70 19.65 -12.19
CA TRP A 735 -10.43 19.58 -11.45
C TRP A 735 -10.56 18.86 -10.13
N HIS A 736 -11.66 19.04 -9.40
CA HIS A 736 -11.95 18.30 -8.17
C HIS A 736 -12.02 16.79 -8.40
N ILE A 737 -12.74 16.34 -9.45
CA ILE A 737 -12.83 14.92 -9.81
C ILE A 737 -11.44 14.38 -10.15
N LEU A 738 -10.66 15.11 -10.94
CA LEU A 738 -9.31 14.70 -11.31
C LEU A 738 -8.39 14.58 -10.08
N ASP A 739 -8.33 15.60 -9.22
CA ASP A 739 -7.43 15.66 -8.06
C ASP A 739 -7.80 14.65 -6.97
N LYS A 740 -9.08 14.56 -6.61
CA LYS A 740 -9.52 13.75 -5.45
C LYS A 740 -9.91 12.32 -5.79
N HIS A 741 -10.34 12.04 -7.03
CA HIS A 741 -10.98 10.76 -7.37
C HIS A 741 -10.30 9.98 -8.49
N VAL A 742 -9.34 10.60 -9.19
CA VAL A 742 -8.58 9.97 -10.29
C VAL A 742 -7.07 9.97 -10.02
N HIS A 743 -6.54 11.02 -9.37
CA HIS A 743 -5.10 11.22 -9.20
C HIS A 743 -4.38 10.08 -8.46
N GLU A 744 -5.06 9.37 -7.56
CA GLU A 744 -4.50 8.20 -6.88
C GLU A 744 -4.13 7.05 -7.83
N PHE A 745 -4.80 6.99 -8.99
CA PHE A 745 -4.56 5.98 -10.02
C PHE A 745 -3.56 6.46 -11.09
N LEU A 746 -2.98 7.65 -10.95
CA LEU A 746 -2.01 8.18 -11.90
C LEU A 746 -0.58 7.76 -11.53
N PRO A 747 0.29 7.53 -12.54
CA PRO A 747 1.68 7.14 -12.30
C PRO A 747 2.46 8.29 -11.65
N ARG A 748 3.06 8.05 -10.48
CA ARG A 748 3.72 9.11 -9.69
C ARG A 748 5.16 9.44 -10.08
N ASN A 749 5.89 8.58 -10.80
CA ASN A 749 7.32 8.81 -11.14
C ASN A 749 7.79 7.92 -12.31
N CYS A 750 7.22 8.05 -13.52
CA CYS A 750 7.62 7.22 -14.67
C CYS A 750 8.07 8.06 -15.86
N SER A 751 9.11 7.59 -16.58
CA SER A 751 9.58 8.26 -17.80
C SER A 751 8.51 8.14 -18.90
N ARG A 752 8.02 9.27 -19.39
CA ARG A 752 6.97 9.29 -20.42
C ARG A 752 7.53 8.82 -21.76
N PRO A 753 6.72 8.15 -22.60
CA PRO A 753 7.07 7.94 -24.00
C PRO A 753 7.35 9.27 -24.70
N LYS A 754 8.33 9.29 -25.61
CA LYS A 754 8.58 10.46 -26.45
C LYS A 754 7.46 10.59 -27.48
N ARG A 755 6.97 11.81 -27.68
CA ARG A 755 5.94 12.16 -28.66
C ARG A 755 6.62 12.69 -29.90
N VAL A 756 6.00 12.46 -31.05
CA VAL A 756 6.41 13.09 -32.31
C VAL A 756 6.43 14.61 -32.11
N ASP A 757 7.49 15.28 -32.60
CA ASP A 757 7.60 16.73 -32.48
C ASP A 757 6.60 17.47 -33.39
N ASN A 758 6.39 18.75 -33.10
CA ASN A 758 5.44 19.57 -33.86
C ASN A 758 5.83 19.65 -35.35
N PHE A 759 7.12 19.62 -35.67
CA PHE A 759 7.59 19.72 -37.06
C PHE A 759 7.17 18.50 -37.88
N LEU A 760 7.40 17.29 -37.38
CA LEU A 760 6.97 16.05 -38.03
C LEU A 760 5.44 15.90 -38.03
N ALA A 761 4.76 16.33 -36.95
CA ALA A 761 3.30 16.39 -36.92
C ALA A 761 2.75 17.29 -38.05
N ASP A 762 3.35 18.46 -38.27
CA ASP A 762 2.99 19.38 -39.34
C ASP A 762 3.22 18.76 -40.73
N MET A 763 4.35 18.05 -40.92
CA MET A 763 4.63 17.33 -42.18
C MET A 763 3.57 16.25 -42.49
N ILE A 764 3.14 15.49 -41.48
CA ILE A 764 2.08 14.47 -41.61
C ILE A 764 0.74 15.13 -41.95
N CYS A 765 0.41 16.24 -41.30
CA CYS A 765 -0.85 16.96 -41.45
C CYS A 765 -1.00 17.65 -42.82
N CYS A 766 0.08 18.26 -43.32
CA CYS A 766 0.08 19.00 -44.59
C CYS A 766 0.13 18.09 -45.84
N GLY A 767 0.38 16.79 -45.65
CA GLY A 767 0.69 15.87 -46.73
C GLY A 767 -0.44 15.53 -47.68
N ASN A 768 -0.08 15.40 -48.97
CA ASN A 768 -0.94 14.85 -50.02
C ASN A 768 -0.65 13.35 -50.22
N TRP A 769 -1.37 12.51 -49.47
CA TRP A 769 -1.17 11.07 -49.38
C TRP A 769 -1.68 10.32 -50.63
N GLU A 770 -0.97 10.48 -51.75
CA GLU A 770 -1.26 9.83 -53.03
C GLU A 770 -0.30 8.66 -53.29
N PRO A 771 -0.73 7.55 -53.91
CA PRO A 771 0.14 6.41 -54.18
C PRO A 771 1.17 6.77 -55.25
N VAL A 772 2.43 6.36 -55.05
CA VAL A 772 3.50 6.58 -56.03
C VAL A 772 3.64 5.38 -56.98
N ASP A 773 3.91 5.67 -58.26
CA ASP A 773 4.29 4.69 -59.28
C ASP A 773 5.78 4.35 -59.10
N THR A 774 6.04 3.23 -58.43
CA THR A 774 7.40 2.79 -58.06
C THR A 774 8.29 2.57 -59.28
N SER A 775 7.76 2.03 -60.38
CA SER A 775 8.51 1.81 -61.63
C SER A 775 8.96 3.13 -62.24
N ARG A 776 8.03 4.09 -62.38
CA ARG A 776 8.35 5.43 -62.91
C ARG A 776 9.24 6.23 -61.95
N ALA A 777 9.10 6.00 -60.63
CA ALA A 777 9.93 6.64 -59.64
C ALA A 777 11.39 6.15 -59.71
N VAL A 778 11.63 4.86 -59.97
CA VAL A 778 12.99 4.31 -60.21
C VAL A 778 13.63 5.00 -61.42
N ASP A 779 12.90 5.19 -62.51
CA ASP A 779 13.42 5.87 -63.70
C ASP A 779 13.73 7.35 -63.42
N LEU A 780 12.88 8.03 -62.64
CA LEU A 780 13.11 9.41 -62.19
C LEU A 780 14.37 9.52 -61.32
N ILE A 781 14.56 8.59 -60.38
CA ILE A 781 15.75 8.54 -59.53
C ILE A 781 17.01 8.39 -60.38
N LYS A 782 17.01 7.45 -61.34
CA LYS A 782 18.16 7.25 -62.25
C LYS A 782 18.48 8.49 -63.07
N ALA A 783 17.46 9.19 -63.58
CA ALA A 783 17.62 10.42 -64.32
C ALA A 783 18.28 11.52 -63.46
N ARG A 784 17.82 11.69 -62.22
CA ARG A 784 18.37 12.68 -61.27
C ARG A 784 19.79 12.36 -60.82
N ILE A 785 20.12 11.08 -60.56
CA ILE A 785 21.50 10.65 -60.27
C ILE A 785 22.43 11.04 -61.43
N LYS A 786 22.00 10.80 -62.68
CA LYS A 786 22.78 11.16 -63.88
C LYS A 786 22.93 12.68 -64.03
N GLY A 787 21.88 13.44 -63.67
CA GLY A 787 21.85 14.90 -63.71
C GLY A 787 22.52 15.61 -62.53
N ARG A 788 22.86 14.89 -61.44
CA ARG A 788 23.31 15.45 -60.14
C ARG A 788 22.29 16.42 -59.53
N GLU A 789 21.01 16.13 -59.69
CA GLU A 789 19.91 16.91 -59.12
C GLU A 789 19.35 16.20 -57.87
N GLU A 790 19.00 16.97 -56.85
CA GLU A 790 18.39 16.46 -55.61
C GLU A 790 16.86 16.59 -55.65
N PHE A 791 16.16 15.89 -54.75
CA PHE A 791 14.73 16.09 -54.53
C PHE A 791 14.49 17.25 -53.57
N ILE A 792 13.61 18.17 -53.93
CA ILE A 792 13.23 19.30 -53.09
C ILE A 792 11.95 18.94 -52.34
N TYR A 793 12.05 18.86 -51.01
CA TYR A 793 10.91 18.60 -50.14
C TYR A 793 10.43 19.90 -49.50
N VAL A 794 9.17 20.24 -49.70
CA VAL A 794 8.49 21.36 -49.03
C VAL A 794 7.55 20.78 -47.99
N ASN A 795 7.78 21.12 -46.71
CA ASN A 795 7.05 20.54 -45.57
C ASN A 795 7.07 19.00 -45.54
N GLY A 796 8.16 18.38 -46.01
CA GLY A 796 8.32 16.93 -46.07
C GLY A 796 7.71 16.25 -47.30
N TRP A 797 7.27 17.03 -48.31
CA TRP A 797 6.64 16.51 -49.53
C TRP A 797 7.29 17.05 -50.80
N CYS A 798 7.54 16.15 -51.75
CA CYS A 798 8.06 16.44 -53.08
C CYS A 798 6.96 16.22 -54.13
N ASN A 799 6.75 17.23 -54.98
CA ASN A 799 5.73 17.21 -56.04
C ASN A 799 6.19 16.48 -57.32
N ASP A 800 7.48 16.14 -57.40
CA ASP A 800 8.07 15.52 -58.60
C ASP A 800 7.77 14.02 -58.70
N TRP A 801 7.31 13.39 -57.62
CA TRP A 801 7.03 11.95 -57.59
C TRP A 801 5.86 11.58 -58.51
N PRO A 802 5.99 10.52 -59.34
CA PRO A 802 4.94 10.13 -60.26
C PRO A 802 3.79 9.46 -59.51
N VAL A 803 2.59 10.04 -59.57
CA VAL A 803 1.39 9.48 -58.93
C VAL A 803 0.86 8.28 -59.73
N ALA A 804 0.55 7.17 -59.04
CA ALA A 804 -0.06 5.99 -59.61
C ALA A 804 -1.59 6.11 -59.70
N LYS A 805 -2.19 5.52 -60.74
CA LYS A 805 -3.64 5.40 -60.88
C LYS A 805 -4.16 4.15 -60.17
N ASP A 806 -4.08 4.14 -58.84
CA ASP A 806 -4.45 2.99 -58.00
C ASP A 806 -5.44 3.43 -56.91
N GLU A 807 -6.73 3.25 -57.17
CA GLU A 807 -7.81 3.70 -56.27
C GLU A 807 -7.85 2.92 -54.94
N GLU A 808 -7.46 1.63 -54.94
CA GLU A 808 -7.42 0.86 -53.69
C GLU A 808 -6.31 1.36 -52.77
N ARG A 809 -5.08 1.57 -53.29
CA ARG A 809 -3.99 2.14 -52.49
C ARG A 809 -4.33 3.56 -52.04
N LYS A 810 -4.97 4.35 -52.90
CA LYS A 810 -5.41 5.72 -52.56
C LYS A 810 -6.37 5.72 -51.39
N GLU A 811 -7.38 4.87 -51.38
CA GLU A 811 -8.36 4.78 -50.28
C GLU A 811 -7.71 4.32 -48.96
N ILE A 812 -6.81 3.33 -49.01
CA ILE A 812 -6.07 2.89 -47.82
C ILE A 812 -5.14 4.00 -47.29
N LEU A 813 -4.42 4.70 -48.16
CA LEU A 813 -3.58 5.85 -47.78
C LEU A 813 -4.41 6.98 -47.18
N ARG A 814 -5.61 7.25 -47.71
CA ARG A 814 -6.54 8.23 -47.14
C ARG A 814 -6.94 7.85 -45.71
N GLN A 815 -7.37 6.61 -45.49
CA GLN A 815 -7.72 6.13 -44.15
C GLN A 815 -6.53 6.15 -43.20
N PHE A 816 -5.34 5.80 -43.69
CA PHE A 816 -4.11 5.82 -42.90
C PHE A 816 -3.73 7.25 -42.49
N ALA A 817 -3.82 8.19 -43.42
CA ALA A 817 -3.59 9.60 -43.17
C ALA A 817 -4.58 10.16 -42.15
N GLU A 818 -5.86 9.82 -42.23
CA GLU A 818 -6.87 10.24 -41.24
C GLU A 818 -6.52 9.78 -39.83
N VAL A 819 -6.08 8.52 -39.68
CA VAL A 819 -5.64 7.97 -38.39
C VAL A 819 -4.43 8.73 -37.86
N LEU A 820 -3.39 8.93 -38.66
CA LEU A 820 -2.18 9.65 -38.24
C LEU A 820 -2.44 11.12 -37.91
N LYS A 821 -3.23 11.82 -38.74
CA LYS A 821 -3.62 13.22 -38.51
C LYS A 821 -4.41 13.39 -37.21
N SER A 822 -5.31 12.45 -36.93
CA SER A 822 -6.04 12.40 -35.66
C SER A 822 -5.08 12.18 -34.49
N SER A 823 -4.14 11.25 -34.60
CA SER A 823 -3.14 11.00 -33.55
C SER A 823 -2.20 12.18 -33.31
N CYS A 824 -1.81 12.91 -34.35
CA CYS A 824 -1.01 14.14 -34.23
C CYS A 824 -1.81 15.25 -33.52
N SER A 825 -3.06 15.48 -33.95
CA SER A 825 -3.92 16.51 -33.36
C SER A 825 -4.23 16.24 -31.87
N ASN A 826 -4.27 14.96 -31.48
CA ASN A 826 -4.52 14.52 -30.11
C ASN A 826 -3.24 14.35 -29.28
N ASP A 827 -2.05 14.57 -29.86
CA ASP A 827 -0.76 14.36 -29.22
C ASP A 827 -0.58 12.93 -28.66
N THR A 828 -1.07 11.94 -29.40
CA THR A 828 -1.05 10.51 -29.02
C THR A 828 -0.07 9.67 -29.84
N LEU A 829 0.58 10.25 -30.86
CA LEU A 829 1.53 9.55 -31.73
C LEU A 829 2.92 9.45 -31.07
N PRO A 830 3.38 8.26 -30.64
CA PRO A 830 4.72 8.10 -30.06
C PRO A 830 5.80 8.08 -31.13
N CYS A 831 6.99 8.60 -30.81
CA CYS A 831 8.18 8.47 -31.67
C CYS A 831 8.49 7.01 -31.99
N SER A 832 8.36 6.10 -31.02
CA SER A 832 8.66 4.69 -31.23
C SER A 832 7.76 4.04 -32.30
N LEU A 833 6.48 4.42 -32.39
CA LEU A 833 5.60 3.96 -33.46
C LEU A 833 6.00 4.55 -34.82
N TRP A 834 6.41 5.82 -34.84
CA TRP A 834 6.90 6.45 -36.07
C TRP A 834 8.20 5.81 -36.56
N ASP A 835 9.18 5.62 -35.67
CA ASP A 835 10.45 4.97 -35.98
C ASP A 835 10.21 3.56 -36.54
N TRP A 836 9.32 2.78 -35.90
CA TRP A 836 8.93 1.46 -36.41
C TRP A 836 8.26 1.52 -37.79
N LEU A 837 7.39 2.51 -38.04
CA LEU A 837 6.76 2.70 -39.36
C LEU A 837 7.80 2.99 -40.44
N ILE A 838 8.82 3.79 -40.12
CA ILE A 838 9.92 4.09 -41.04
C ILE A 838 10.78 2.85 -41.28
N ASP A 839 11.18 2.13 -40.23
CA ASP A 839 11.95 0.88 -40.34
C ASP A 839 11.19 -0.16 -41.20
N TYR A 840 9.88 -0.35 -40.92
CA TYR A 840 9.03 -1.23 -41.71
C TYR A 840 8.93 -0.77 -43.18
N THR A 841 8.85 0.54 -43.41
CA THR A 841 8.80 1.09 -44.77
C THR A 841 10.11 0.85 -45.50
N GLU A 842 11.25 1.05 -44.85
CA GLU A 842 12.58 0.78 -45.41
C GLU A 842 12.74 -0.70 -45.79
N GLU A 843 12.28 -1.63 -44.94
CA GLU A 843 12.34 -3.07 -45.21
C GLU A 843 11.42 -3.53 -46.35
N ASN A 844 10.31 -2.83 -46.62
CA ASN A 844 9.26 -3.26 -47.56
C ASN A 844 9.18 -2.43 -48.85
N VAL A 845 9.83 -1.27 -48.91
CA VAL A 845 9.91 -0.48 -50.16
C VAL A 845 10.87 -1.16 -51.13
N ASN A 846 10.33 -1.65 -52.23
CA ASN A 846 11.12 -2.28 -53.29
C ASN A 846 11.37 -1.30 -54.44
N LEU A 847 12.58 -0.71 -54.46
CA LEU A 847 13.07 0.14 -55.54
C LEU A 847 14.21 -0.58 -56.28
N PRO A 848 13.89 -1.51 -57.21
CA PRO A 848 14.91 -2.31 -57.87
C PRO A 848 15.91 -1.42 -58.62
N GLN A 849 17.20 -1.75 -58.49
CA GLN A 849 18.31 -1.05 -59.16
C GLN A 849 18.61 0.37 -58.64
N VAL A 850 18.02 0.79 -57.50
CA VAL A 850 18.41 2.02 -56.78
C VAL A 850 19.28 1.62 -55.58
N HIS A 851 20.47 2.20 -55.46
CA HIS A 851 21.37 1.92 -54.34
C HIS A 851 20.95 2.72 -53.09
N GLY A 852 20.87 2.06 -51.92
CA GLY A 852 20.39 2.67 -50.67
C GLY A 852 21.08 3.98 -50.28
N PHE A 853 22.40 4.07 -50.53
CA PHE A 853 23.19 5.30 -50.34
C PHE A 853 22.53 6.58 -50.91
N TYR A 854 21.88 6.50 -52.08
CA TYR A 854 21.22 7.67 -52.67
C TYR A 854 19.96 8.07 -51.89
N LEU A 855 19.18 7.08 -51.44
CA LEU A 855 17.99 7.30 -50.62
C LEU A 855 18.36 7.94 -49.27
N ASP A 856 19.45 7.49 -48.66
CA ASP A 856 19.99 8.06 -47.42
C ASP A 856 20.47 9.50 -47.61
N SER A 857 21.23 9.75 -48.69
CA SER A 857 21.78 11.07 -48.99
C SER A 857 20.70 12.13 -49.20
N TRP A 858 19.53 11.73 -49.72
CA TRP A 858 18.37 12.60 -49.92
C TRP A 858 17.38 12.59 -48.76
N SER A 859 17.72 11.92 -47.64
CA SER A 859 16.84 11.79 -46.47
C SER A 859 15.45 11.24 -46.80
N PHE A 860 15.36 10.32 -47.77
CA PHE A 860 14.10 9.79 -48.29
C PHE A 860 13.20 9.23 -47.17
N PHE A 861 13.76 8.37 -46.31
CA PHE A 861 13.05 7.74 -45.20
C PHE A 861 12.83 8.67 -43.99
N LYS A 862 13.36 9.90 -44.00
CA LYS A 862 13.03 10.90 -42.97
C LYS A 862 11.72 11.63 -43.26
N ASN A 863 11.14 11.46 -44.45
CA ASN A 863 9.94 12.16 -44.90
C ASN A 863 8.74 11.20 -44.90
N PRO A 864 7.55 11.63 -44.43
CA PRO A 864 6.36 10.78 -44.36
C PRO A 864 5.91 10.24 -45.72
N GLN A 865 6.25 10.96 -46.82
CA GLN A 865 5.90 10.57 -48.18
C GLN A 865 6.51 9.23 -48.63
N CYS A 866 7.55 8.71 -47.96
CA CYS A 866 8.11 7.40 -48.30
C CYS A 866 7.08 6.26 -48.17
N ILE A 867 6.09 6.40 -47.28
CA ILE A 867 5.01 5.42 -47.06
C ILE A 867 4.14 5.26 -48.32
N CYS A 868 4.02 6.32 -49.14
CA CYS A 868 3.25 6.30 -50.39
C CYS A 868 3.83 5.36 -51.47
N PHE A 869 5.05 4.83 -51.26
CA PHE A 869 5.70 3.87 -52.15
C PHE A 869 5.37 2.41 -51.82
N LEU A 870 4.73 2.15 -50.68
CA LEU A 870 4.39 0.80 -50.26
C LEU A 870 3.33 0.16 -51.18
N ASP A 871 3.41 -1.16 -51.30
CA ASP A 871 2.39 -1.94 -51.99
C ASP A 871 1.10 -2.03 -51.15
N LEU A 872 0.02 -2.51 -51.79
CA LEU A 872 -1.28 -2.61 -51.15
C LEU A 872 -1.29 -3.54 -49.93
N LYS A 873 -0.49 -4.62 -49.93
CA LYS A 873 -0.45 -5.60 -48.84
C LYS A 873 0.22 -5.00 -47.61
N SER A 874 1.36 -4.34 -47.79
CA SER A 874 2.07 -3.60 -46.75
C SER A 874 1.23 -2.45 -46.21
N LEU A 875 0.55 -1.69 -47.07
CA LEU A 875 -0.36 -0.62 -46.65
C LEU A 875 -1.54 -1.12 -45.81
N LYS A 876 -2.19 -2.22 -46.21
CA LYS A 876 -3.27 -2.84 -45.43
C LYS A 876 -2.77 -3.31 -44.06
N TYR A 877 -1.58 -3.93 -44.02
CA TYR A 877 -0.95 -4.40 -42.79
C TYR A 877 -0.67 -3.24 -41.81
N ILE A 878 0.01 -2.18 -42.26
CA ILE A 878 0.33 -1.04 -41.37
C ILE A 878 -0.93 -0.30 -40.93
N LEU A 879 -1.96 -0.20 -41.77
CA LEU A 879 -3.22 0.43 -41.40
C LEU A 879 -3.92 -0.35 -40.29
N GLU A 880 -4.02 -1.67 -40.43
CA GLU A 880 -4.59 -2.53 -39.40
C GLU A 880 -3.77 -2.46 -38.10
N TYR A 881 -2.44 -2.51 -38.21
CA TYR A 881 -1.53 -2.42 -37.08
C TYR A 881 -1.67 -1.08 -36.33
N VAL A 882 -1.61 0.07 -37.02
CA VAL A 882 -1.71 1.40 -36.40
C VAL A 882 -3.11 1.63 -35.80
N LYS A 883 -4.18 1.16 -36.45
CA LYS A 883 -5.55 1.27 -35.92
C LYS A 883 -5.71 0.59 -34.56
N GLN A 884 -5.00 -0.51 -34.30
CA GLN A 884 -5.04 -1.22 -33.02
C GLN A 884 -4.53 -0.39 -31.83
N PHE A 885 -3.74 0.67 -32.07
CA PHE A 885 -3.05 1.42 -31.02
C PHE A 885 -3.45 2.89 -30.91
N THR A 886 -4.14 3.41 -31.92
CA THR A 886 -4.47 4.84 -32.03
C THR A 886 -5.94 5.14 -31.75
N THR A 887 -6.79 4.11 -31.69
CA THR A 887 -8.24 4.27 -31.52
C THR A 887 -8.72 3.67 -30.20
N ASP A 888 -9.46 4.47 -29.42
CA ASP A 888 -10.19 4.00 -28.25
C ASP A 888 -11.69 4.22 -28.46
N VAL A 889 -12.39 3.12 -28.75
CA VAL A 889 -13.85 3.13 -29.00
C VAL A 889 -14.62 3.71 -27.81
N ARG A 890 -14.09 3.58 -26.58
CA ARG A 890 -14.73 4.09 -25.36
C ARG A 890 -14.88 5.60 -25.39
N THR A 891 -13.89 6.32 -25.91
CA THR A 891 -13.87 7.79 -25.86
C THR A 891 -15.00 8.38 -26.70
N GLY A 892 -15.17 7.91 -27.94
CA GLY A 892 -16.26 8.36 -28.81
C GLY A 892 -17.64 8.06 -28.23
N LEU A 893 -17.85 6.84 -27.73
CA LEU A 893 -19.12 6.42 -27.14
C LEU A 893 -19.48 7.23 -25.90
N VAL A 894 -18.54 7.39 -24.96
CA VAL A 894 -18.80 8.13 -23.73
C VAL A 894 -19.07 9.59 -24.04
N LEU A 895 -18.29 10.23 -24.91
CA LEU A 895 -18.54 11.63 -25.29
C LEU A 895 -19.90 11.80 -25.95
N ALA A 896 -20.30 10.90 -26.85
CA ALA A 896 -21.62 10.93 -27.47
C ALA A 896 -22.75 10.82 -26.42
N VAL A 897 -22.59 9.96 -25.41
CA VAL A 897 -23.55 9.84 -24.29
C VAL A 897 -23.56 11.10 -23.43
N VAL A 898 -22.38 11.64 -23.09
CA VAL A 898 -22.23 12.86 -22.29
C VAL A 898 -22.86 14.06 -23.00
N ASP A 899 -22.62 14.22 -24.30
CA ASP A 899 -23.18 15.33 -25.08
C ASP A 899 -24.69 15.17 -25.25
N ARG A 900 -25.19 13.94 -25.49
CA ARG A 900 -26.64 13.67 -25.59
C ARG A 900 -27.38 13.97 -24.29
N LEU A 901 -26.87 13.50 -23.16
CA LEU A 901 -27.51 13.70 -21.85
C LEU A 901 -27.26 15.11 -21.30
N GLY A 902 -26.10 15.69 -21.60
CA GLY A 902 -25.77 17.08 -21.30
C GLY A 902 -26.70 18.04 -22.02
N ALA A 903 -26.98 17.83 -23.31
CA ALA A 903 -27.92 18.65 -24.07
C ALA A 903 -29.34 18.63 -23.47
N LYS A 904 -29.78 17.49 -22.90
CA LYS A 904 -31.08 17.39 -22.20
C LYS A 904 -31.13 18.17 -20.88
N SER A 905 -29.97 18.54 -20.33
CA SER A 905 -29.87 19.34 -19.10
C SER A 905 -29.76 20.85 -19.36
N LEU A 906 -29.74 21.27 -20.63
CA LEU A 906 -29.71 22.68 -21.01
C LEU A 906 -31.11 23.29 -20.96
N VAL A 907 -31.17 24.54 -20.52
CA VAL A 907 -32.41 25.32 -20.36
C VAL A 907 -32.24 26.63 -21.12
N ASN A 908 -33.23 26.99 -21.92
CA ASN A 908 -33.21 28.20 -22.74
C ASN A 908 -33.56 29.44 -21.92
N GLU A 909 -34.51 29.26 -21.02
CA GLU A 909 -35.16 30.32 -20.28
C GLU A 909 -34.36 30.75 -19.04
N ARG A 910 -34.25 32.05 -18.86
CA ARG A 910 -33.75 32.66 -17.62
C ARG A 910 -34.88 32.79 -16.61
N ILE A 911 -34.51 32.63 -15.35
CA ILE A 911 -35.34 32.99 -14.20
C ILE A 911 -34.45 33.86 -13.33
N ASP A 912 -34.87 35.06 -13.02
CA ASP A 912 -34.15 35.99 -12.14
C ASP A 912 -34.93 36.19 -10.83
N LEU A 913 -34.33 36.88 -9.86
CA LEU A 913 -34.93 37.10 -8.54
C LEU A 913 -35.11 38.60 -8.24
N GLU A 914 -36.19 38.93 -7.56
CA GLU A 914 -36.37 40.26 -6.97
C GLU A 914 -35.60 40.38 -5.66
N ARG A 915 -34.74 41.40 -5.56
CA ARG A 915 -33.86 41.67 -4.42
C ARG A 915 -34.67 42.05 -3.19
N GLY A 916 -34.59 41.24 -2.14
CA GLY A 916 -35.35 41.43 -0.90
C GLY A 916 -36.83 40.99 -0.99
N GLY A 917 -37.26 40.47 -2.14
CA GLY A 917 -38.56 39.84 -2.35
C GLY A 917 -38.44 38.33 -2.58
N PHE A 918 -39.57 37.63 -2.64
CA PHE A 918 -39.64 36.20 -2.98
C PHE A 918 -40.14 35.96 -4.42
N ASN A 919 -40.15 36.98 -5.28
CA ASN A 919 -40.70 36.88 -6.62
C ASN A 919 -39.69 36.28 -7.61
N LEU A 920 -40.16 35.33 -8.41
CA LEU A 920 -39.47 34.82 -9.60
C LEU A 920 -39.78 35.73 -10.78
N LEU A 921 -38.74 36.22 -11.44
CA LEU A 921 -38.81 37.08 -12.61
C LEU A 921 -38.51 36.24 -13.85
N LEU A 922 -39.50 36.04 -14.72
CA LEU A 922 -39.33 35.25 -15.94
C LEU A 922 -38.62 36.01 -17.05
N ASP A 923 -38.02 35.27 -17.96
CA ASP A 923 -37.26 35.80 -19.08
C ASP A 923 -38.01 36.88 -19.89
N GLU A 924 -37.46 38.09 -19.94
CA GLU A 924 -38.06 39.23 -20.66
C GLU A 924 -38.25 38.96 -22.16
N ARG A 925 -37.44 38.05 -22.74
CA ARG A 925 -37.52 37.62 -24.14
C ARG A 925 -38.84 36.92 -24.47
N LEU A 926 -39.57 36.43 -23.47
CA LEU A 926 -40.92 35.86 -23.66
C LEU A 926 -41.96 36.90 -24.10
N LEU A 927 -41.66 38.19 -24.00
CA LEU A 927 -42.58 39.28 -24.38
C LEU A 927 -42.30 39.88 -25.76
N TYR A 928 -41.24 39.52 -26.50
CA TYR A 928 -41.00 40.04 -27.86
C TYR A 928 -40.24 39.03 -28.74
N GLU A 929 -40.56 38.97 -30.04
CA GLU A 929 -40.16 37.96 -31.05
C GLU A 929 -38.64 37.92 -31.37
N GLY A 930 -37.77 37.65 -30.38
CA GLY A 930 -36.31 37.53 -30.55
C GLY A 930 -35.81 36.08 -30.47
N GLU A 931 -34.77 35.72 -31.23
CA GLU A 931 -34.15 34.38 -31.17
C GLU A 931 -33.62 34.04 -29.77
N HIS A 932 -33.95 32.84 -29.29
CA HIS A 932 -33.61 32.37 -27.96
C HIS A 932 -32.23 31.67 -27.95
N GLY A 933 -31.18 32.35 -27.50
CA GLY A 933 -29.93 31.70 -27.10
C GLY A 933 -30.06 30.98 -25.75
N PHE A 934 -29.42 29.81 -25.60
CA PHE A 934 -29.36 29.04 -24.35
C PHE A 934 -28.75 29.87 -23.21
N ASP A 935 -29.27 29.71 -21.98
CA ASP A 935 -28.55 30.19 -20.79
C ASP A 935 -27.65 29.09 -20.24
N ASP A 936 -26.45 29.03 -20.81
CA ASP A 936 -25.42 28.05 -20.44
C ASP A 936 -24.86 28.28 -19.03
N SER A 937 -24.99 29.50 -18.50
CA SER A 937 -24.39 29.90 -17.24
C SER A 937 -25.23 29.55 -16.02
N GLY A 938 -26.57 29.59 -16.14
CA GLY A 938 -27.48 29.41 -15.00
C GLY A 938 -27.30 30.45 -13.91
N THR A 939 -26.67 31.60 -14.21
CA THR A 939 -26.49 32.70 -13.27
C THR A 939 -27.81 33.38 -12.97
N VAL A 940 -28.07 33.63 -11.69
CA VAL A 940 -29.26 34.33 -11.23
C VAL A 940 -28.91 35.81 -11.07
N ARG A 941 -29.66 36.70 -11.71
CA ARG A 941 -29.53 38.15 -11.47
C ARG A 941 -30.54 38.59 -10.41
N THR A 942 -30.14 39.54 -9.58
CA THR A 942 -31.03 40.15 -8.58
C THR A 942 -31.36 41.59 -8.97
N PHE A 943 -32.64 41.95 -8.93
CA PHE A 943 -33.14 43.26 -9.35
C PHE A 943 -33.93 43.96 -8.25
N LYS A 944 -33.85 45.28 -8.13
CA LYS A 944 -34.53 46.03 -7.04
C LYS A 944 -36.07 46.04 -7.14
N SER A 945 -36.63 45.83 -8.33
CA SER A 945 -38.08 45.88 -8.59
C SER A 945 -38.39 45.25 -9.95
N THR A 946 -39.67 45.25 -10.34
CA THR A 946 -40.18 44.85 -11.67
C THR A 946 -39.80 45.80 -12.82
N GLU A 947 -38.98 46.83 -12.55
CA GLU A 947 -38.46 47.80 -13.54
C GLU A 947 -37.74 47.14 -14.73
N ILE A 948 -37.29 45.89 -14.59
CA ILE A 948 -36.69 45.13 -15.69
C ILE A 948 -37.61 45.01 -16.91
N TYR A 949 -38.93 45.05 -16.75
CA TYR A 949 -39.85 44.94 -17.88
C TYR A 949 -40.28 46.30 -18.43
N GLU A 950 -39.85 47.42 -17.84
CA GLU A 950 -40.36 48.75 -18.23
C GLU A 950 -40.01 49.13 -19.66
N HIS A 951 -38.84 48.71 -20.11
CA HIS A 951 -38.31 48.95 -21.45
C HIS A 951 -38.83 47.93 -22.49
N VAL A 952 -39.56 46.90 -22.07
CA VAL A 952 -40.03 45.80 -22.91
C VAL A 952 -41.41 46.11 -23.46
N ILE A 953 -41.54 46.19 -24.79
CA ILE A 953 -42.84 46.37 -25.47
C ILE A 953 -43.39 44.98 -25.82
N PRO A 954 -44.49 44.50 -25.20
CA PRO A 954 -45.01 43.16 -25.43
C PRO A 954 -45.53 43.00 -26.86
N LYS A 955 -44.83 42.23 -27.70
CA LYS A 955 -45.21 41.90 -29.09
C LYS A 955 -45.43 40.41 -29.25
N GLY A 956 -46.47 40.03 -29.98
CA GLY A 956 -46.76 38.63 -30.32
C GLY A 956 -47.51 37.85 -29.23
N ASP A 957 -47.72 36.56 -29.53
CA ASP A 957 -48.46 35.60 -28.69
C ASP A 957 -47.61 34.39 -28.29
N GLU A 958 -46.29 34.46 -28.47
CA GLU A 958 -45.34 33.38 -28.20
C GLU A 958 -45.39 32.90 -26.76
N ILE A 959 -45.62 33.78 -25.78
CA ILE A 959 -45.81 33.41 -24.37
C ILE A 959 -47.00 32.47 -24.16
N VAL A 960 -48.08 32.62 -24.92
CA VAL A 960 -49.24 31.73 -24.87
C VAL A 960 -48.85 30.35 -25.37
N SER A 961 -48.14 30.28 -26.50
CA SER A 961 -47.60 29.03 -27.03
C SER A 961 -46.57 28.40 -26.07
N TRP A 962 -45.75 29.20 -25.38
CA TRP A 962 -44.75 28.73 -24.43
C TRP A 962 -45.36 28.14 -23.15
N VAL A 963 -46.38 28.79 -22.56
CA VAL A 963 -47.12 28.30 -21.39
C VAL A 963 -47.89 27.02 -21.72
N LEU A 964 -48.47 26.93 -22.93
CA LEU A 964 -49.21 25.76 -23.37
C LEU A 964 -48.31 24.58 -23.73
N ASN A 965 -47.05 24.84 -24.10
CA ASN A 965 -46.01 23.84 -24.26
C ASN A 965 -45.40 23.46 -22.88
N CYS A 966 -46.25 23.00 -21.97
CA CYS A 966 -45.86 22.53 -20.65
C CYS A 966 -45.65 21.00 -20.67
N PRO A 967 -44.44 20.50 -20.38
CA PRO A 967 -44.20 19.06 -20.30
C PRO A 967 -44.90 18.45 -19.07
N ALA A 968 -45.22 17.15 -19.15
CA ALA A 968 -45.72 16.40 -18.00
C ALA A 968 -44.63 16.30 -16.92
N ILE A 969 -45.03 16.41 -15.66
CA ILE A 969 -44.10 16.38 -14.52
C ILE A 969 -43.98 14.93 -14.04
N ASP A 970 -42.79 14.35 -14.21
CA ASP A 970 -42.44 13.05 -13.62
C ASP A 970 -41.97 13.24 -12.18
N ILE A 971 -42.70 12.63 -11.23
CA ILE A 971 -42.43 12.70 -9.79
C ILE A 971 -41.06 12.11 -9.46
N ASN A 972 -40.67 11.02 -10.12
CA ASN A 972 -39.38 10.38 -9.89
C ASN A 972 -38.24 11.30 -10.34
N PHE A 973 -38.36 11.89 -11.52
CA PHE A 973 -37.41 12.87 -12.04
C PHE A 973 -37.26 14.08 -11.10
N VAL A 974 -38.36 14.66 -10.60
CA VAL A 974 -38.33 15.78 -9.65
C VAL A 974 -37.58 15.41 -8.37
N SER A 975 -37.84 14.22 -7.82
CA SER A 975 -37.12 13.71 -6.65
C SER A 975 -35.62 13.57 -6.94
N GLN A 976 -35.26 13.00 -8.09
CA GLN A 976 -33.86 12.82 -8.48
C GLN A 976 -33.14 14.16 -8.66
N VAL A 977 -33.76 15.17 -9.27
CA VAL A 977 -33.14 16.51 -9.41
C VAL A 977 -32.98 17.18 -8.04
N ALA A 978 -33.98 17.09 -7.16
CA ALA A 978 -33.96 17.72 -5.84
C ALA A 978 -32.94 17.08 -4.87
N GLU A 979 -32.79 15.75 -4.90
CA GLU A 979 -31.75 15.00 -4.18
C GLU A 979 -30.38 15.10 -4.89
N GLY A 980 -30.42 15.66 -6.09
CA GLY A 980 -29.35 15.77 -7.03
C GLY A 980 -29.18 14.52 -7.88
N VAL A 981 -29.51 13.30 -7.47
CA VAL A 981 -29.08 12.01 -8.09
C VAL A 981 -29.45 11.75 -9.57
N HIS A 982 -30.03 12.70 -10.30
CA HIS A 982 -30.21 12.64 -11.75
C HIS A 982 -28.88 12.34 -12.47
N ASN A 983 -28.90 11.43 -13.46
CA ASN A 983 -27.73 10.90 -14.19
C ASN A 983 -26.67 10.16 -13.34
N LEU A 984 -26.92 9.85 -12.06
CA LEU A 984 -25.89 9.25 -11.19
C LEU A 984 -25.38 7.91 -11.71
N GLU A 985 -26.27 7.05 -12.22
CA GLU A 985 -25.91 5.70 -12.69
C GLU A 985 -24.90 5.76 -13.85
N ILE A 986 -25.21 6.56 -14.88
CA ILE A 986 -24.33 6.75 -16.03
C ILE A 986 -23.05 7.50 -15.65
N TRP A 987 -23.15 8.46 -14.72
CA TRP A 987 -21.99 9.18 -14.20
C TRP A 987 -21.00 8.24 -13.49
N LEU A 988 -21.50 7.34 -12.63
CA LEU A 988 -20.69 6.33 -11.95
C LEU A 988 -20.11 5.31 -12.93
N ALA A 989 -20.87 4.92 -13.95
CA ALA A 989 -20.38 4.06 -15.02
C ALA A 989 -19.17 4.69 -15.74
N VAL A 990 -19.26 5.98 -16.11
CA VAL A 990 -18.17 6.70 -16.77
C VAL A 990 -16.97 6.90 -15.85
N LEU A 991 -17.18 7.28 -14.58
CA LEU A 991 -16.11 7.37 -13.58
C LEU A 991 -15.33 6.04 -13.48
N ARG A 992 -16.05 4.91 -13.49
CA ARG A 992 -15.44 3.57 -13.48
C ARG A 992 -14.53 3.37 -14.69
N ILE A 993 -14.97 3.76 -15.89
CA ILE A 993 -14.19 3.68 -17.12
C ILE A 993 -12.95 4.58 -17.06
N VAL A 994 -13.08 5.79 -16.51
CA VAL A 994 -11.97 6.74 -16.29
C VAL A 994 -10.92 6.12 -15.37
N ARG A 995 -11.33 5.65 -14.18
CA ARG A 995 -10.42 4.99 -13.22
C ARG A 995 -9.80 3.71 -13.79
N SER A 996 -10.56 2.90 -14.53
CA SER A 996 -10.05 1.72 -15.25
C SER A 996 -8.93 2.09 -16.22
N THR A 997 -9.09 3.20 -16.93
CA THR A 997 -8.13 3.68 -17.93
C THR A 997 -6.86 4.20 -17.28
N ALA A 998 -6.98 4.95 -16.18
CA ALA A 998 -5.84 5.38 -15.36
C ALA A 998 -5.08 4.18 -14.75
N ARG A 999 -5.77 3.21 -14.16
CA ARG A 999 -5.13 1.97 -13.65
C ARG A 999 -4.39 1.18 -14.73
N LYS A 1000 -4.97 1.08 -15.94
CA LYS A 1000 -4.32 0.43 -17.08
C LYS A 1000 -3.05 1.16 -17.50
N GLU A 1001 -3.06 2.49 -17.50
CA GLU A 1001 -1.88 3.31 -17.76
C GLU A 1001 -0.74 2.97 -16.79
N VAL A 1002 -1.00 2.91 -15.47
CA VAL A 1002 -0.01 2.51 -14.46
C VAL A 1002 0.55 1.10 -14.74
N SER A 1003 -0.32 0.16 -15.10
CA SER A 1003 0.11 -1.19 -15.48
C SER A 1003 1.02 -1.17 -16.71
N TYR A 1004 0.74 -0.32 -17.70
CA TYR A 1004 1.60 -0.16 -18.87
C TYR A 1004 2.94 0.49 -18.54
N TYR A 1005 2.99 1.50 -17.66
CA TYR A 1005 4.25 2.07 -17.18
C TYR A 1005 5.11 1.02 -16.45
N SER A 1006 4.51 0.22 -15.57
CA SER A 1006 5.23 -0.87 -14.89
C SER A 1006 5.78 -1.91 -15.88
N LYS A 1007 4.99 -2.28 -16.91
CA LYS A 1007 5.46 -3.18 -17.97
C LYS A 1007 6.57 -2.56 -18.80
N ARG A 1008 6.46 -1.26 -19.12
CA ARG A 1008 7.46 -0.52 -19.88
C ARG A 1008 8.81 -0.52 -19.16
N ASP A 1009 8.83 -0.22 -17.87
CA ASP A 1009 10.04 -0.18 -17.06
C ASP A 1009 10.75 -1.55 -17.02
N LYS A 1010 9.98 -2.64 -16.85
CA LYS A 1010 10.49 -4.01 -16.95
C LYS A 1010 11.09 -4.31 -18.32
N LEU A 1011 10.42 -3.93 -19.40
CA LEU A 1011 10.89 -4.16 -20.78
C LEU A 1011 12.12 -3.31 -21.12
N GLN A 1012 12.19 -2.07 -20.64
CA GLN A 1012 13.37 -1.21 -20.82
C GLN A 1012 14.58 -1.76 -20.07
N THR A 1013 14.36 -2.22 -18.83
CA THR A 1013 15.42 -2.90 -18.05
C THR A 1013 15.90 -4.15 -18.76
N TYR A 1014 14.98 -4.97 -19.29
CA TYR A 1014 15.32 -6.15 -20.09
C TYR A 1014 16.08 -5.77 -21.37
N ALA A 1015 15.63 -4.76 -22.12
CA ALA A 1015 16.28 -4.28 -23.35
C ALA A 1015 17.70 -3.76 -23.09
N LYS A 1016 17.93 -3.08 -21.95
CA LYS A 1016 19.25 -2.66 -21.50
C LYS A 1016 20.15 -3.87 -21.22
N MET A 1017 19.65 -4.87 -20.49
CA MET A 1017 20.41 -6.09 -20.18
C MET A 1017 20.68 -6.93 -21.43
N LEU A 1018 19.75 -6.97 -22.40
CA LEU A 1018 19.98 -7.60 -23.71
C LEU A 1018 21.08 -6.87 -24.48
N GLY A 1019 21.11 -5.54 -24.44
CA GLY A 1019 22.20 -4.74 -25.03
C GLY A 1019 23.55 -4.99 -24.36
N GLU A 1020 23.58 -5.20 -23.04
CA GLU A 1020 24.81 -5.62 -22.34
C GLU A 1020 25.28 -7.00 -22.81
N ALA A 1021 24.36 -7.94 -23.01
CA ALA A 1021 24.68 -9.26 -23.56
C ALA A 1021 25.20 -9.16 -25.02
N GLU A 1022 24.61 -8.30 -25.85
CA GLU A 1022 25.07 -8.08 -27.23
C GLU A 1022 26.48 -7.50 -27.25
N ALA A 1023 26.74 -6.51 -26.38
CA ALA A 1023 28.04 -5.90 -26.23
C ALA A 1023 29.11 -6.91 -25.76
N LEU A 1024 28.74 -7.94 -24.99
CA LEU A 1024 29.66 -9.04 -24.65
C LEU A 1024 30.00 -9.89 -25.88
N CYS A 1025 29.01 -10.23 -26.70
CA CYS A 1025 29.24 -10.93 -27.98
C CYS A 1025 30.11 -10.09 -28.92
N ASP A 1026 29.83 -8.79 -29.07
CA ASP A 1026 30.60 -7.90 -29.94
C ASP A 1026 32.05 -7.71 -29.46
N LYS A 1027 32.26 -7.66 -28.13
CA LYS A 1027 33.61 -7.63 -27.54
C LYS A 1027 34.37 -8.89 -27.87
N GLU A 1028 33.73 -10.05 -27.75
CA GLU A 1028 34.31 -11.34 -28.12
C GLU A 1028 34.59 -11.42 -29.62
N ASP A 1029 33.76 -10.78 -30.44
CA ASP A 1029 33.94 -10.77 -31.88
C ASP A 1029 35.13 -9.93 -32.36
N LYS A 1030 35.46 -8.85 -31.63
CA LYS A 1030 36.57 -7.93 -31.93
C LYS A 1030 37.96 -8.49 -31.59
N TRP A 1031 38.07 -9.70 -31.02
CA TRP A 1031 39.37 -10.32 -30.76
C TRP A 1031 40.06 -10.74 -32.06
N ARG A 1032 41.34 -10.36 -32.22
CA ARG A 1032 42.10 -10.48 -33.47
C ARG A 1032 42.42 -11.92 -33.91
N ASN A 1033 42.20 -12.92 -33.04
CA ASN A 1033 42.61 -14.30 -33.30
C ASN A 1033 41.42 -15.27 -33.16
N VAL A 1034 40.96 -15.84 -34.28
CA VAL A 1034 39.78 -16.74 -34.35
C VAL A 1034 39.94 -17.97 -33.44
N TYR A 1035 41.17 -18.44 -33.25
CA TYR A 1035 41.50 -19.59 -32.41
C TYR A 1035 41.43 -19.33 -30.89
N GLN A 1036 41.33 -18.06 -30.46
CA GLN A 1036 41.22 -17.68 -29.04
C GLN A 1036 39.82 -17.21 -28.64
N ARG A 1037 38.86 -17.19 -29.59
CA ARG A 1037 37.48 -16.75 -29.35
C ARG A 1037 36.75 -17.74 -28.45
N ARG A 1038 36.27 -17.29 -27.29
CA ARG A 1038 35.39 -18.09 -26.42
C ARG A 1038 34.01 -18.22 -27.05
N ARG A 1039 33.30 -19.31 -26.74
CA ARG A 1039 31.86 -19.40 -27.03
C ARG A 1039 31.12 -18.33 -26.22
N TYR A 1040 30.16 -17.65 -26.83
CA TYR A 1040 29.37 -16.61 -26.15
C TYR A 1040 28.70 -17.15 -24.89
N ALA A 1041 28.21 -18.38 -24.94
CA ALA A 1041 27.56 -19.05 -23.81
C ALA A 1041 28.49 -19.21 -22.59
N LEU A 1042 29.78 -19.50 -22.81
CA LEU A 1042 30.79 -19.58 -21.74
C LEU A 1042 31.13 -18.18 -21.19
N THR A 1043 31.19 -17.17 -22.07
CA THR A 1043 31.38 -15.78 -21.65
C THR A 1043 30.20 -15.31 -20.79
N PHE A 1044 28.96 -15.59 -21.18
CA PHE A 1044 27.77 -15.30 -20.39
C PHE A 1044 27.81 -15.97 -19.02
N ARG A 1045 28.12 -17.27 -18.96
CA ARG A 1045 28.27 -18.01 -17.70
C ARG A 1045 29.24 -17.31 -16.74
N SER A 1046 30.44 -16.96 -17.21
CA SER A 1046 31.46 -16.31 -16.36
C SER A 1046 31.04 -14.91 -15.85
N VAL A 1047 30.18 -14.21 -16.60
CA VAL A 1047 29.62 -12.92 -16.19
C VAL A 1047 28.49 -13.14 -15.17
N CYS A 1048 27.63 -14.14 -15.38
CA CYS A 1048 26.58 -14.53 -14.46
C CYS A 1048 27.14 -14.99 -13.11
N GLU A 1049 28.17 -15.84 -13.09
CA GLU A 1049 28.86 -16.28 -11.87
C GLU A 1049 29.37 -15.09 -11.04
N ARG A 1050 29.99 -14.11 -11.68
CA ARG A 1050 30.44 -12.86 -11.01
C ARG A 1050 29.26 -12.03 -10.49
N ARG A 1051 28.21 -11.86 -11.29
CA ARG A 1051 27.03 -11.07 -10.88
C ARG A 1051 26.25 -11.75 -9.76
N VAL A 1052 26.26 -13.08 -9.65
CA VAL A 1052 25.58 -13.78 -8.55
C VAL A 1052 26.22 -13.47 -7.19
N THR A 1053 27.54 -13.29 -7.16
CA THR A 1053 28.29 -12.90 -5.93
C THR A 1053 28.16 -11.43 -5.54
N GLN A 1054 27.54 -10.60 -6.38
CA GLN A 1054 27.38 -9.16 -6.16
C GLN A 1054 25.89 -8.84 -5.97
N ASP A 1055 25.53 -8.13 -4.90
CA ASP A 1055 24.15 -7.67 -4.71
C ASP A 1055 23.89 -6.45 -5.62
N ASN A 1056 23.21 -6.68 -6.74
CA ASN A 1056 22.93 -5.65 -7.75
C ASN A 1056 21.46 -5.71 -8.17
N ALA A 1057 20.79 -4.55 -8.16
CA ALA A 1057 19.40 -4.38 -8.57
C ALA A 1057 19.07 -4.93 -9.97
N THR A 1058 20.04 -5.03 -10.89
CA THR A 1058 19.82 -5.57 -12.24
C THR A 1058 20.22 -7.04 -12.43
N LYS A 1059 20.69 -7.71 -11.37
CA LYS A 1059 21.16 -9.11 -11.40
C LYS A 1059 20.12 -10.06 -11.98
N CYS A 1060 18.92 -10.12 -11.39
CA CYS A 1060 17.86 -11.04 -11.81
C CYS A 1060 17.40 -10.80 -13.25
N CYS A 1061 17.39 -9.54 -13.71
CA CYS A 1061 17.05 -9.21 -15.10
C CYS A 1061 18.11 -9.74 -16.07
N PHE A 1062 19.40 -9.59 -15.75
CA PHE A 1062 20.47 -10.10 -16.61
C PHE A 1062 20.49 -11.63 -16.69
N LEU A 1063 20.25 -12.33 -15.56
CA LEU A 1063 20.15 -13.79 -15.52
C LEU A 1063 18.99 -14.29 -16.39
N ASN A 1064 17.83 -13.63 -16.33
CA ASN A 1064 16.69 -13.92 -17.19
C ASN A 1064 17.01 -13.74 -18.68
N VAL A 1065 17.66 -12.63 -19.06
CA VAL A 1065 18.09 -12.39 -20.44
C VAL A 1065 18.99 -13.52 -20.94
N VAL A 1066 20.01 -13.89 -20.17
CA VAL A 1066 20.95 -14.95 -20.58
C VAL A 1066 20.23 -16.29 -20.74
N ARG A 1067 19.36 -16.65 -19.79
CA ARG A 1067 18.55 -17.87 -19.89
C ARG A 1067 17.64 -17.87 -21.12
N ASP A 1068 16.93 -16.77 -21.35
CA ASP A 1068 16.02 -16.62 -22.49
C ASP A 1068 16.77 -16.73 -23.82
N VAL A 1069 17.96 -16.12 -23.90
CA VAL A 1069 18.82 -16.22 -25.08
C VAL A 1069 19.30 -17.66 -25.31
N LEU A 1070 19.77 -18.34 -24.26
CA LEU A 1070 20.26 -19.72 -24.36
C LEU A 1070 19.16 -20.75 -24.65
N GLN A 1071 17.92 -20.49 -24.24
CA GLN A 1071 16.76 -21.37 -24.47
C GLN A 1071 15.93 -21.00 -25.71
N GLU A 1072 16.40 -20.04 -26.53
CA GLU A 1072 15.70 -19.57 -27.72
C GLU A 1072 14.25 -19.13 -27.47
N ALA A 1073 14.00 -18.48 -26.33
CA ALA A 1073 12.68 -18.06 -25.93
C ALA A 1073 12.03 -17.13 -26.99
N GLU A 1074 10.74 -17.34 -27.27
CA GLU A 1074 9.99 -16.48 -28.19
C GLU A 1074 9.73 -15.08 -27.61
N SER A 1075 9.68 -14.97 -26.27
CA SER A 1075 9.46 -13.73 -25.55
C SER A 1075 10.09 -13.77 -24.15
N PRO A 1076 10.43 -12.61 -23.54
CA PRO A 1076 10.94 -12.52 -22.17
C PRO A 1076 10.00 -13.15 -21.14
N ARG A 1077 10.52 -14.01 -20.25
CA ARG A 1077 9.69 -14.73 -19.25
C ARG A 1077 9.52 -14.02 -17.91
N PHE A 1078 10.44 -13.11 -17.55
CA PHE A 1078 10.41 -12.34 -16.29
C PHE A 1078 10.20 -13.20 -15.02
N GLU A 1079 10.62 -14.46 -15.03
CA GLU A 1079 10.48 -15.36 -13.90
C GLU A 1079 11.42 -14.96 -12.76
N VAL A 1080 10.97 -15.15 -11.52
CA VAL A 1080 11.79 -14.98 -10.32
C VAL A 1080 12.16 -16.37 -9.83
N LEU A 1081 13.32 -16.86 -10.25
CA LEU A 1081 13.91 -18.12 -9.78
C LEU A 1081 14.98 -17.87 -8.73
N GLN A 1082 15.35 -18.91 -7.99
CA GLN A 1082 16.51 -18.83 -7.10
C GLN A 1082 17.81 -18.78 -7.92
N ASP A 1083 18.85 -18.11 -7.39
CA ASP A 1083 20.15 -17.99 -8.07
C ASP A 1083 20.72 -19.35 -8.49
N LYS A 1084 20.51 -20.37 -7.66
CA LYS A 1084 20.95 -21.74 -7.92
C LYS A 1084 20.31 -22.31 -9.18
N GLU A 1085 18.99 -22.14 -9.34
CA GLU A 1085 18.23 -22.64 -10.49
C GLU A 1085 18.65 -21.94 -11.79
N PHE A 1086 18.89 -20.62 -11.75
CA PHE A 1086 19.44 -19.88 -12.88
C PHE A 1086 20.82 -20.41 -13.29
N MET A 1087 21.71 -20.60 -12.32
CA MET A 1087 23.09 -21.01 -12.60
C MET A 1087 23.20 -22.46 -13.06
N GLU A 1088 22.36 -23.36 -12.56
CA GLU A 1088 22.27 -24.74 -13.06
C GLU A 1088 21.87 -24.76 -14.54
N CYS A 1089 20.78 -24.05 -14.89
CA CYS A 1089 20.29 -23.95 -16.27
C CYS A 1089 21.34 -23.32 -17.21
N ILE A 1090 21.95 -22.21 -16.81
CA ILE A 1090 22.99 -21.53 -17.61
C ILE A 1090 24.23 -22.42 -17.76
N SER A 1091 24.63 -23.14 -16.71
CA SER A 1091 25.82 -24.00 -16.76
C SER A 1091 25.63 -25.17 -17.71
N GLU A 1092 24.46 -25.80 -17.70
CA GLU A 1092 24.10 -26.89 -18.62
C GLU A 1092 24.15 -26.41 -20.08
N LEU A 1093 23.42 -25.33 -20.39
CA LEU A 1093 23.29 -24.78 -21.74
C LEU A 1093 24.60 -24.16 -22.27
N SER A 1094 25.49 -23.70 -21.38
CA SER A 1094 26.74 -23.04 -21.77
C SER A 1094 27.71 -23.94 -22.55
N THR A 1095 27.54 -25.26 -22.46
CA THR A 1095 28.39 -26.25 -23.13
C THR A 1095 27.85 -26.69 -24.50
N THR A 1096 26.56 -26.51 -24.74
CA THR A 1096 25.83 -27.07 -25.89
C THR A 1096 25.45 -26.04 -26.95
N VAL A 1097 25.08 -24.82 -26.55
CA VAL A 1097 24.52 -23.80 -27.48
C VAL A 1097 25.63 -23.15 -28.32
N GLN A 1098 25.40 -23.06 -29.64
CA GLN A 1098 26.33 -22.42 -30.58
C GLN A 1098 26.12 -20.90 -30.71
N ASN A 1099 27.16 -20.21 -31.16
CA ASN A 1099 27.19 -18.74 -31.24
C ASN A 1099 26.16 -18.17 -32.26
N ASP A 1100 25.90 -18.87 -33.36
CA ASP A 1100 24.91 -18.48 -34.38
C ASP A 1100 23.47 -18.58 -33.85
N VAL A 1101 23.19 -19.61 -33.04
CA VAL A 1101 21.91 -19.79 -32.35
C VAL A 1101 21.69 -18.64 -31.37
N ILE A 1102 22.71 -18.27 -30.59
CA ILE A 1102 22.66 -17.13 -29.67
C ILE A 1102 22.34 -15.84 -30.42
N ARG A 1103 23.05 -15.53 -31.53
CA ARG A 1103 22.78 -14.33 -32.33
C ARG A 1103 21.34 -14.32 -32.88
N ARG A 1104 20.86 -15.44 -33.43
CA ARG A 1104 19.47 -15.56 -33.92
C ARG A 1104 18.44 -15.34 -32.80
N SER A 1105 18.67 -15.94 -31.64
CA SER A 1105 17.84 -15.80 -30.44
C SER A 1105 17.77 -14.35 -29.97
N MET A 1106 18.92 -13.66 -29.89
CA MET A 1106 18.99 -12.25 -29.51
C MET A 1106 18.27 -11.34 -30.51
N CYS A 1107 18.45 -11.56 -31.82
CA CYS A 1107 17.71 -10.80 -32.84
C CYS A 1107 16.20 -11.01 -32.73
N ARG A 1108 15.74 -12.24 -32.46
CA ARG A 1108 14.32 -12.55 -32.25
C ARG A 1108 13.75 -11.81 -31.04
N LEU A 1109 14.44 -11.89 -29.90
CA LEU A 1109 14.05 -11.19 -28.67
C LEU A 1109 14.06 -9.66 -28.86
N ARG A 1110 15.06 -9.12 -29.56
CA ARG A 1110 15.16 -7.69 -29.89
C ARG A 1110 13.97 -7.22 -30.73
N LYS A 1111 13.61 -7.97 -31.78
CA LYS A 1111 12.45 -7.67 -32.62
C LYS A 1111 11.16 -7.65 -31.81
N TRP A 1112 10.93 -8.69 -31.01
CA TRP A 1112 9.75 -8.76 -30.13
C TRP A 1112 9.70 -7.61 -29.13
N LEU A 1113 10.84 -7.26 -28.50
CA LEU A 1113 10.94 -6.14 -27.55
C LEU A 1113 10.55 -4.82 -28.20
N ASN A 1114 11.09 -4.53 -29.39
CA ASN A 1114 10.80 -3.30 -30.12
C ASN A 1114 9.29 -3.22 -30.44
N GLU A 1115 8.71 -4.27 -31.01
CA GLU A 1115 7.26 -4.31 -31.32
C GLU A 1115 6.39 -4.15 -30.06
N LYS A 1116 6.78 -4.75 -28.93
CA LYS A 1116 6.04 -4.60 -27.67
C LYS A 1116 6.20 -3.25 -27.00
N LEU A 1117 7.38 -2.64 -27.08
CA LEU A 1117 7.61 -1.29 -26.56
C LEU A 1117 6.80 -0.26 -27.33
N VAL A 1118 6.75 -0.36 -28.67
CA VAL A 1118 5.88 0.46 -29.53
C VAL A 1118 4.42 0.37 -29.09
N LEU A 1119 3.93 -0.86 -28.87
CA LEU A 1119 2.57 -1.12 -28.43
C LEU A 1119 2.28 -0.52 -27.04
N ILE A 1120 3.24 -0.59 -26.11
CA ILE A 1120 3.07 -0.08 -24.75
C ILE A 1120 3.12 1.45 -24.74
N ASP A 1121 4.07 2.06 -25.45
CA ASP A 1121 4.19 3.51 -25.58
C ASP A 1121 2.91 4.12 -26.17
N SER A 1122 2.40 3.51 -27.25
CA SER A 1122 1.13 3.94 -27.88
C SER A 1122 -0.05 3.84 -26.91
N LYS A 1123 -0.15 2.75 -26.15
CA LYS A 1123 -1.23 2.56 -25.17
C LYS A 1123 -1.13 3.51 -23.97
N ILE A 1124 0.07 3.88 -23.56
CA ILE A 1124 0.29 4.88 -22.51
C ILE A 1124 -0.26 6.23 -22.98
N LEU A 1125 0.20 6.72 -24.14
CA LEU A 1125 -0.24 8.01 -24.66
C LEU A 1125 -1.74 8.04 -24.97
N LEU A 1126 -2.28 6.98 -25.57
CA LEU A 1126 -3.71 6.86 -25.84
C LEU A 1126 -4.54 6.87 -24.55
N ASN A 1127 -4.18 6.09 -23.54
CA ASN A 1127 -4.90 6.09 -22.26
C ASN A 1127 -4.83 7.47 -21.58
N GLU A 1128 -3.66 8.12 -21.64
CA GLU A 1128 -3.46 9.45 -21.07
C GLU A 1128 -4.43 10.47 -21.68
N TRP A 1129 -4.49 10.50 -23.01
CA TRP A 1129 -5.43 11.33 -23.72
C TRP A 1129 -6.88 10.93 -23.42
N THR A 1130 -7.19 9.64 -23.44
CA THR A 1130 -8.55 9.12 -23.19
C THR A 1130 -9.08 9.58 -21.85
N TYR A 1131 -8.40 9.30 -20.73
CA TYR A 1131 -8.99 9.63 -19.43
C TYR A 1131 -9.14 11.15 -19.25
N LYS A 1132 -8.19 11.96 -19.74
CA LYS A 1132 -8.27 13.43 -19.72
C LYS A 1132 -9.46 13.95 -20.53
N ARG A 1133 -9.69 13.35 -21.70
CA ARG A 1133 -10.82 13.69 -22.56
C ARG A 1133 -12.14 13.25 -21.93
N LEU A 1134 -12.17 12.08 -21.30
CA LEU A 1134 -13.35 11.56 -20.63
C LEU A 1134 -13.79 12.39 -19.42
N LEU A 1135 -12.92 13.22 -18.82
CA LEU A 1135 -13.29 14.15 -17.74
C LEU A 1135 -14.42 15.13 -18.12
N GLU A 1136 -14.72 15.30 -19.41
CA GLU A 1136 -15.91 16.03 -19.86
C GLU A 1136 -17.22 15.46 -19.31
N PHE A 1137 -17.23 14.20 -18.83
CA PHE A 1137 -18.38 13.60 -18.14
C PHE A 1137 -18.79 14.35 -16.86
N ALA A 1138 -17.95 15.23 -16.32
CA ALA A 1138 -18.34 16.14 -15.26
C ALA A 1138 -19.57 17.00 -15.65
N LYS A 1139 -19.88 17.17 -16.95
CA LYS A 1139 -21.14 17.76 -17.43
C LYS A 1139 -22.37 16.99 -16.93
N LEU A 1140 -22.29 15.67 -16.77
CA LEU A 1140 -23.38 14.85 -16.23
C LEU A 1140 -23.64 15.09 -14.73
N SER A 1141 -22.69 15.70 -14.01
CA SER A 1141 -22.88 16.14 -12.62
C SER A 1141 -23.68 17.43 -12.48
N ALA A 1142 -23.94 18.14 -13.60
CA ALA A 1142 -24.70 19.38 -13.58
C ALA A 1142 -26.14 19.10 -13.13
N ILE A 1143 -26.60 19.89 -12.18
CA ILE A 1143 -27.98 19.94 -11.72
C ILE A 1143 -28.47 21.35 -12.01
N ASP A 1144 -29.52 21.44 -12.82
CA ASP A 1144 -30.18 22.69 -13.15
C ASP A 1144 -31.60 22.65 -12.56
N ASN A 1145 -31.82 23.38 -11.46
CA ASN A 1145 -33.10 23.36 -10.75
C ASN A 1145 -34.26 23.87 -11.63
N ARG A 1146 -33.96 24.65 -12.70
CA ARG A 1146 -34.96 25.15 -13.64
C ARG A 1146 -35.65 24.02 -14.41
N LEU A 1147 -35.01 22.86 -14.58
CA LEU A 1147 -35.64 21.67 -15.18
C LEU A 1147 -36.88 21.21 -14.42
N VAL A 1148 -36.96 21.50 -13.11
CA VAL A 1148 -38.12 21.24 -12.27
C VAL A 1148 -39.00 22.48 -12.14
N VAL A 1149 -38.40 23.65 -11.92
CA VAL A 1149 -39.14 24.89 -11.64
C VAL A 1149 -39.93 25.38 -12.85
N LEU A 1150 -39.36 25.35 -14.06
CA LEU A 1150 -40.03 25.86 -15.27
C LEU A 1150 -41.33 25.13 -15.61
N PRO A 1151 -41.40 23.77 -15.65
CA PRO A 1151 -42.66 23.06 -15.83
C PRO A 1151 -43.73 23.46 -14.81
N LEU A 1152 -43.35 23.62 -13.54
CA LEU A 1152 -44.28 24.00 -12.47
C LEU A 1152 -44.81 25.42 -12.64
N VAL A 1153 -43.93 26.36 -12.98
CA VAL A 1153 -44.30 27.75 -13.28
C VAL A 1153 -45.23 27.81 -14.49
N LYS A 1154 -44.92 27.08 -15.57
CA LYS A 1154 -45.80 26.99 -16.74
C LYS A 1154 -47.19 26.46 -16.36
N MET A 1155 -47.25 25.43 -15.54
CA MET A 1155 -48.51 24.84 -15.09
C MET A 1155 -49.34 25.83 -14.24
N PHE A 1156 -48.68 26.55 -13.33
CA PHE A 1156 -49.30 27.62 -12.54
C PHE A 1156 -49.84 28.75 -13.42
N LEU A 1157 -49.02 29.27 -14.34
CA LEU A 1157 -49.41 30.32 -15.28
C LEU A 1157 -50.53 29.87 -16.22
N GLN A 1158 -50.52 28.62 -16.67
CA GLN A 1158 -51.57 28.05 -17.51
C GLN A 1158 -52.93 28.08 -16.79
N ASN A 1159 -52.96 27.70 -15.52
CA ASN A 1159 -54.18 27.74 -14.72
C ASN A 1159 -54.61 29.17 -14.37
N LYS A 1160 -53.67 30.08 -14.11
CA LYS A 1160 -53.94 31.52 -13.96
C LYS A 1160 -54.55 32.13 -15.23
N LEU A 1161 -54.07 31.72 -16.41
CA LEU A 1161 -54.61 32.16 -17.70
C LEU A 1161 -56.02 31.62 -17.94
N LYS A 1162 -56.25 30.32 -17.64
CA LYS A 1162 -57.57 29.68 -17.72
C LYS A 1162 -58.59 30.30 -16.75
N SER A 1163 -58.20 30.60 -15.51
CA SER A 1163 -59.11 31.23 -14.53
C SER A 1163 -59.47 32.65 -14.94
N THR A 1164 -58.53 33.38 -15.54
CA THR A 1164 -58.78 34.72 -16.10
C THR A 1164 -59.80 34.67 -17.24
N ILE A 1165 -59.77 33.63 -18.08
CA ILE A 1165 -60.80 33.38 -19.12
C ILE A 1165 -62.17 33.15 -18.50
N GLU A 1166 -62.28 32.26 -17.50
CA GLU A 1166 -63.56 31.95 -16.86
C GLU A 1166 -64.15 33.19 -16.18
N THR A 1167 -63.30 34.04 -15.61
CA THR A 1167 -63.70 35.31 -15.01
C THR A 1167 -64.15 36.33 -16.06
N HIS A 1168 -63.46 36.40 -17.22
CA HIS A 1168 -63.89 37.23 -18.36
C HIS A 1168 -65.20 36.73 -18.99
N LYS A 1169 -65.40 35.41 -19.13
CA LYS A 1169 -66.67 34.83 -19.59
C LYS A 1169 -67.82 35.21 -18.66
N ARG A 1170 -67.62 35.15 -17.33
CA ARG A 1170 -68.61 35.59 -16.33
C ARG A 1170 -68.89 37.09 -16.40
N LYS A 1171 -67.87 37.93 -16.62
CA LYS A 1171 -68.03 39.37 -16.81
C LYS A 1171 -68.80 39.71 -18.10
N ILE A 1172 -68.58 38.98 -19.19
CA ILE A 1172 -69.32 39.16 -20.44
C ILE A 1172 -70.77 38.68 -20.29
N THR A 1173 -71.01 37.53 -19.66
CA THR A 1173 -72.39 37.05 -19.40
C THR A 1173 -73.16 37.92 -18.41
N THR A 1174 -72.49 38.54 -17.42
CA THR A 1174 -73.11 39.51 -16.50
C THR A 1174 -73.31 40.89 -17.15
N ALA A 1175 -72.43 41.32 -18.05
CA ALA A 1175 -72.62 42.52 -18.87
C ALA A 1175 -73.75 42.35 -19.89
N ASP A 1176 -73.88 41.17 -20.53
CA ASP A 1176 -74.99 40.84 -21.43
C ASP A 1176 -76.32 40.67 -20.68
N ALA A 1177 -76.31 40.08 -19.48
CA ALA A 1177 -77.49 40.04 -18.60
C ALA A 1177 -77.88 41.44 -18.12
N GLY A 1178 -76.91 42.31 -17.82
CA GLY A 1178 -77.11 43.71 -17.47
C GLY A 1178 -77.62 44.56 -18.64
N ALA A 1179 -77.12 44.32 -19.86
CA ALA A 1179 -77.58 44.99 -21.09
C ALA A 1179 -78.97 44.52 -21.52
N SER A 1180 -79.30 43.24 -21.30
CA SER A 1180 -80.65 42.69 -21.50
C SER A 1180 -81.65 43.22 -20.46
N ALA A 1181 -81.22 43.42 -19.21
CA ALA A 1181 -82.02 44.10 -18.18
C ALA A 1181 -82.23 45.59 -18.48
N LYS A 1182 -81.22 46.29 -19.02
CA LYS A 1182 -81.33 47.70 -19.45
C LYS A 1182 -82.19 47.91 -20.70
N ARG A 1183 -82.26 46.91 -21.60
CA ARG A 1183 -83.20 46.91 -22.74
C ARG A 1183 -84.65 46.64 -22.33
N ARG A 1184 -84.88 45.93 -21.21
CA ARG A 1184 -86.23 45.78 -20.63
C ARG A 1184 -86.70 46.99 -19.83
N SER A 1185 -85.80 47.84 -19.34
CA SER A 1185 -86.16 49.07 -18.61
C SER A 1185 -86.35 50.31 -19.51
N THR A 1186 -86.18 50.18 -20.82
CA THR A 1186 -86.39 51.26 -21.81
C THR A 1186 -87.60 51.01 -22.72
N GLN A 1187 -88.45 50.04 -22.37
CA GLN A 1187 -89.72 49.69 -23.05
C GLN A 1187 -90.93 49.74 -22.10
N THR A 1188 -90.84 50.59 -21.07
CA THR A 1188 -91.95 51.14 -20.26
C THR A 1188 -91.77 52.64 -20.26
#